data_AF-A0A533ZCN1-F1
#
_entry.id   AF-A0A533ZCN1-F1
#
_cell.length_a   1.000
_cell.length_b   1.000
_cell.length_c   1.000
_cell.angle_alpha   90.00
_cell.angle_beta   90.00
_cell.angle_gamma   90.00
#
_symmetry.space_group_name_H-M   'P 1'
#
loop_
_entity.id
_entity.type
_entity.pdbx_description
1 polymer ?
#
loop_
_entity_poly.entity_id
_entity_poly.type
_entity_poly.pdbx_seq_one_letter_code
_entity_poly.pdbx_strand_id
1 'polypeptide(L)'
;MKRLMNLITRLSGSLFSSVPDRLKGDARKRSTPALRLVSHNVHPTALPDQATRRAAGPLGGQSESIDEAIRRSQAWLLGRQNLKDGFWVAELETDTTLTSEYLMLRRFLGLVDQERERKAVRYLRSTQLPDGGWPIYHGGPSEISTSVKAYFALKLSGVPADEPFMVKAREAILAKGGVVRASVFTKIALALFDQYDWRGIPCMPPEIMLLPKRFYFSIYAISYWSRTVLVPLLIMFEHRPVCRISHEQGIEELFTQPRERIRYHEVPPLKKDRAWFTWHNLFITLDALLRLYDRMPVRRLRERAVRKAADWTLQHVKGSGGIGAIYPAMANSVIALRCLGYELDHPVVVKALSEIEELEVYDVVNDGQGLGETLHLQPCFSPIWDTSLLINALVEAGLPQDHPALLKAGDWLLSRQTTTVGDWKIAAPDAEPGGWYFQFENELYPDVDDTAVVLMALGKLRMPDGAAQRQSIARGYRWVMAMQGSDGGWGAYDKDNNRTVFNLIPFADHGALLDPSTADLAGRCLEMLGVLGYDRTHPAAERALELSRRGREGRQYALPDRLGTARLPLGRGMGFHQRGAWGELFDPAPAAGRIMGGNPADRDRLPPRALPPLSFVLSVLPTLGARHVSEREDPRADEG
;
A
#
# COMPACT_ATOMS: atom_id res chain seq x y z
N MET A 1 -43.98 3.01 11.36
CA MET A 1 -42.96 3.42 12.35
C MET A 1 -42.97 2.59 13.63
N LYS A 2 -43.82 2.82 14.66
CA LYS A 2 -43.69 2.14 15.99
C LYS A 2 -43.47 0.60 15.94
N ARG A 3 -44.23 -0.15 15.14
CA ARG A 3 -44.03 -1.62 15.00
C ARG A 3 -42.67 -2.02 14.40
N LEU A 4 -42.07 -1.19 13.54
CA LEU A 4 -40.74 -1.42 12.96
C LEU A 4 -39.63 -1.12 14.00
N MET A 5 -39.79 -0.05 14.79
CA MET A 5 -38.88 0.25 15.91
C MET A 5 -38.86 -0.87 16.94
N ASN A 6 -40.04 -1.43 17.30
CA ASN A 6 -40.14 -2.57 18.21
C ASN A 6 -39.55 -3.88 17.64
N LEU A 7 -39.43 -4.01 16.31
CA LEU A 7 -38.74 -5.14 15.69
C LEU A 7 -37.22 -4.96 15.79
N ILE A 8 -36.72 -3.74 15.54
CA ILE A 8 -35.30 -3.38 15.64
C ILE A 8 -34.81 -3.53 17.09
N THR A 9 -35.56 -3.06 18.10
CA THR A 9 -35.16 -3.23 19.52
C THR A 9 -35.26 -4.67 20.04
N ARG A 10 -36.08 -5.53 19.42
CA ARG A 10 -36.07 -6.97 19.71
C ARG A 10 -34.87 -7.67 19.08
N LEU A 11 -34.52 -7.33 17.83
CA LEU A 11 -33.34 -7.87 17.15
C LEU A 11 -32.02 -7.43 17.80
N SER A 12 -31.94 -6.22 18.37
CA SER A 12 -30.77 -5.81 19.16
C SER A 12 -30.67 -6.52 20.51
N GLY A 13 -31.76 -7.11 21.02
CA GLY A 13 -31.78 -7.85 22.29
C GLY A 13 -31.26 -9.28 22.17
N SER A 14 -31.72 -10.03 21.17
CA SER A 14 -31.39 -11.47 21.04
C SER A 14 -30.00 -11.77 20.46
N LEU A 15 -29.20 -10.76 20.15
CA LEU A 15 -27.79 -10.89 19.74
C LEU A 15 -26.80 -10.73 20.90
N PHE A 16 -27.27 -10.47 22.13
CA PHE A 16 -26.44 -10.24 23.31
C PHE A 16 -26.85 -11.12 24.51
N SER A 17 -26.96 -12.45 24.33
CA SER A 17 -27.30 -13.36 25.43
C SER A 17 -26.81 -14.81 25.28
N SER A 18 -25.50 -15.05 25.45
CA SER A 18 -24.97 -16.39 25.79
C SER A 18 -23.51 -16.34 26.31
N VAL A 19 -23.31 -15.83 27.53
CA VAL A 19 -22.07 -16.03 28.31
C VAL A 19 -22.43 -16.77 29.60
N PRO A 20 -21.87 -17.97 29.88
CA PRO A 20 -22.07 -18.65 31.15
C PRO A 20 -21.27 -17.99 32.28
N ASP A 21 -21.96 -17.52 33.32
CA ASP A 21 -21.35 -17.00 34.54
C ASP A 21 -20.65 -18.12 35.33
N ARG A 22 -19.30 -18.08 35.42
CA ARG A 22 -18.51 -18.64 36.54
C ARG A 22 -17.01 -18.29 36.42
N LEU A 23 -16.60 -17.21 37.08
CA LEU A 23 -15.61 -17.24 38.19
C LEU A 23 -15.31 -15.80 38.66
N LYS A 24 -15.53 -15.53 39.94
CA LYS A 24 -15.06 -14.29 40.60
C LYS A 24 -13.69 -14.55 41.21
N GLY A 25 -12.72 -13.65 41.01
CA GLY A 25 -11.39 -13.75 41.63
C GLY A 25 -10.56 -12.47 41.46
N ASP A 26 -10.16 -11.88 42.59
CA ASP A 26 -9.17 -10.81 42.80
C ASP A 26 -8.95 -9.72 41.73
N ALA A 27 -9.53 -8.55 42.00
CA ALA A 27 -9.04 -7.29 41.43
C ALA A 27 -7.70 -6.87 42.08
N ARG A 28 -6.58 -7.07 41.38
CA ARG A 28 -5.29 -6.42 41.71
C ARG A 28 -4.91 -5.43 40.61
N LYS A 29 -4.65 -4.18 41.00
CA LYS A 29 -4.05 -3.16 40.12
C LYS A 29 -2.70 -3.68 39.58
N ARG A 30 -2.63 -4.01 38.29
CA ARG A 30 -1.35 -4.22 37.60
C ARG A 30 -0.87 -2.86 37.08
N SER A 31 0.16 -2.32 37.72
CA SER A 31 0.93 -1.18 37.21
C SER A 31 1.62 -1.58 35.89
N THR A 32 1.68 -0.64 34.94
CA THR A 32 2.51 -0.78 33.73
C THR A 32 3.95 -1.10 34.12
N PRO A 33 4.59 -2.15 33.55
CA PRO A 33 6.01 -2.39 33.77
C PRO A 33 6.84 -1.22 33.25
N ALA A 34 7.79 -0.74 34.06
CA ALA A 34 8.76 0.25 33.59
C ALA A 34 9.69 -0.39 32.54
N LEU A 35 10.06 0.39 31.52
CA LEU A 35 11.02 -0.02 30.49
C LEU A 35 12.34 -0.45 31.15
N ARG A 36 12.75 -1.71 30.95
CA ARG A 36 14.03 -2.23 31.43
C ARG A 36 14.96 -2.44 30.24
N LEU A 37 15.76 -1.42 29.95
CA LEU A 37 16.82 -1.52 28.95
C LEU A 37 17.84 -2.57 29.42
N VAL A 38 18.11 -3.59 28.61
CA VAL A 38 19.16 -4.58 28.91
C VAL A 38 20.49 -4.03 28.38
N SER A 39 21.26 -3.40 29.26
CA SER A 39 22.69 -3.25 29.05
C SER A 39 23.41 -4.58 29.28
N HIS A 40 24.61 -4.71 28.73
CA HIS A 40 25.52 -5.85 28.84
C HIS A 40 25.14 -7.10 28.01
N ASN A 41 25.72 -7.18 26.82
CA ASN A 41 26.30 -8.42 26.32
C ASN A 41 27.81 -8.19 26.13
N VAL A 42 28.63 -9.14 26.58
CA VAL A 42 30.09 -9.12 26.46
C VAL A 42 30.48 -10.44 25.79
N HIS A 43 31.22 -10.37 24.67
CA HIS A 43 31.64 -11.58 23.96
C HIS A 43 32.76 -12.31 24.72
N PRO A 44 32.70 -13.65 24.85
CA PRO A 44 33.77 -14.42 25.47
C PRO A 44 34.96 -14.59 24.52
N THR A 45 36.18 -14.46 25.05
CA THR A 45 37.44 -14.74 24.33
C THR A 45 37.76 -16.23 24.33
N ALA A 46 38.30 -16.72 23.20
CA ALA A 46 38.83 -18.08 23.07
C ALA A 46 40.37 -18.09 23.10
N LEU A 47 40.96 -19.22 23.53
CA LEU A 47 42.40 -19.43 23.57
C LEU A 47 42.94 -19.94 22.21
N PRO A 48 44.22 -19.69 21.88
CA PRO A 48 44.81 -20.10 20.61
C PRO A 48 45.21 -21.59 20.60
N ASP A 49 45.00 -22.25 19.47
CA ASP A 49 45.55 -23.58 19.16
C ASP A 49 46.36 -23.54 17.85
N GLN A 50 47.20 -24.56 17.61
CA GLN A 50 48.37 -24.44 16.75
C GLN A 50 48.11 -24.64 15.24
N ALA A 51 48.97 -24.02 14.45
CA ALA A 51 48.78 -23.79 13.02
C ALA A 51 48.84 -25.06 12.14
N THR A 52 47.94 -25.13 11.16
CA THR A 52 48.21 -25.80 9.88
C THR A 52 47.84 -24.89 8.71
N ARG A 53 48.85 -24.32 8.04
CA ARG A 53 48.65 -23.53 6.82
C ARG A 53 48.27 -24.45 5.65
N ARG A 54 47.09 -24.24 5.05
CA ARG A 54 46.81 -24.68 3.67
C ARG A 54 46.87 -23.46 2.74
N ALA A 55 47.39 -23.66 1.52
CA ALA A 55 47.59 -22.58 0.57
C ALA A 55 46.26 -22.02 0.04
N ALA A 56 46.23 -20.72 -0.26
CA ALA A 56 45.05 -20.05 -0.78
C ALA A 56 44.78 -20.44 -2.25
N GLY A 57 43.54 -20.81 -2.55
CA GLY A 57 43.01 -20.89 -3.91
C GLY A 57 42.45 -19.54 -4.39
N PRO A 58 42.03 -19.44 -5.67
CA PRO A 58 41.65 -18.17 -6.31
C PRO A 58 40.24 -17.67 -5.93
N LEU A 59 40.00 -17.43 -4.63
CA LEU A 59 38.73 -16.92 -4.10
C LEU A 59 38.73 -15.40 -3.84
N GLY A 60 39.89 -14.74 -3.77
CA GLY A 60 40.01 -13.32 -3.40
C GLY A 60 39.20 -12.37 -4.30
N GLY A 61 39.28 -12.56 -5.62
CA GLY A 61 38.65 -11.67 -6.60
C GLY A 61 37.11 -11.65 -6.60
N GLN A 62 36.43 -12.55 -5.88
CA GLN A 62 34.98 -12.46 -5.68
C GLN A 62 34.60 -11.56 -4.50
N SER A 63 35.37 -11.56 -3.39
CA SER A 63 35.12 -10.64 -2.27
C SER A 63 35.39 -9.21 -2.69
N GLU A 64 36.56 -8.95 -3.29
CA GLU A 64 36.96 -7.62 -3.75
C GLU A 64 35.94 -7.01 -4.74
N SER A 65 35.31 -7.86 -5.56
CA SER A 65 34.23 -7.46 -6.48
C SER A 65 32.92 -7.08 -5.77
N ILE A 66 32.56 -7.79 -4.70
CA ILE A 66 31.38 -7.47 -3.87
C ILE A 66 31.62 -6.20 -3.06
N ASP A 67 32.79 -6.06 -2.43
CA ASP A 67 33.16 -4.87 -1.65
C ASP A 67 33.24 -3.61 -2.54
N GLU A 68 33.73 -3.75 -3.79
CA GLU A 68 33.66 -2.71 -4.82
C GLU A 68 32.21 -2.35 -5.20
N ALA A 69 31.36 -3.35 -5.43
CA ALA A 69 29.95 -3.12 -5.77
C ALA A 69 29.19 -2.42 -4.63
N ILE A 70 29.43 -2.81 -3.37
CA ILE A 70 28.87 -2.16 -2.18
C ILE A 70 29.33 -0.70 -2.12
N ARG A 71 30.63 -0.43 -2.21
CA ARG A 71 31.18 0.94 -2.12
C ARG A 71 30.67 1.86 -3.23
N ARG A 72 30.54 1.33 -4.46
CA ARG A 72 29.96 2.07 -5.60
C ARG A 72 28.48 2.35 -5.39
N SER A 73 27.73 1.40 -4.83
CA SER A 73 26.31 1.57 -4.52
C SER A 73 26.11 2.62 -3.42
N GLN A 74 26.91 2.58 -2.35
CA GLN A 74 26.94 3.61 -1.30
C GLN A 74 27.23 5.00 -1.87
N ALA A 75 28.27 5.14 -2.70
CA ALA A 75 28.63 6.43 -3.31
C ALA A 75 27.51 6.98 -4.23
N TRP A 76 26.88 6.12 -5.04
CA TRP A 76 25.76 6.50 -5.90
C TRP A 76 24.51 6.91 -5.11
N LEU A 77 24.17 6.17 -4.04
CA LEU A 77 23.06 6.49 -3.15
C LEU A 77 23.30 7.81 -2.41
N LEU A 78 24.46 7.99 -1.78
CA LEU A 78 24.84 9.24 -1.10
C LEU A 78 24.80 10.44 -2.07
N GLY A 79 25.26 10.25 -3.31
CA GLY A 79 25.20 11.28 -4.36
C GLY A 79 23.80 11.67 -4.83
N ARG A 80 22.76 10.92 -4.43
CA ARG A 80 21.33 11.20 -4.72
C ARG A 80 20.56 11.75 -3.50
N GLN A 81 21.22 11.99 -2.37
CA GLN A 81 20.57 12.60 -1.21
C GLN A 81 20.13 14.04 -1.53
N ASN A 82 18.94 14.44 -1.07
CA ASN A 82 18.50 15.82 -1.17
C ASN A 82 19.45 16.75 -0.37
N LEU A 83 20.23 17.57 -1.08
CA LEU A 83 21.27 18.41 -0.49
C LEU A 83 20.73 19.44 0.52
N LYS A 84 19.48 19.88 0.38
CA LYS A 84 18.82 20.85 1.28
C LYS A 84 18.35 20.18 2.56
N ASP A 85 17.46 19.19 2.44
CA ASP A 85 16.69 18.64 3.57
C ASP A 85 17.15 17.26 4.04
N GLY A 86 17.90 16.50 3.25
CA GLY A 86 18.54 15.23 3.66
C GLY A 86 17.75 13.94 3.41
N PHE A 87 16.55 14.00 2.84
CA PHE A 87 15.81 12.82 2.42
C PHE A 87 16.37 12.21 1.12
N TRP A 88 15.96 10.97 0.84
CA TRP A 88 15.93 10.39 -0.50
C TRP A 88 14.49 10.25 -0.96
N VAL A 89 14.27 10.30 -2.28
CA VAL A 89 13.01 9.96 -2.92
C VAL A 89 13.32 9.43 -4.32
N ALA A 90 12.63 8.37 -4.73
CA ALA A 90 12.63 7.88 -6.10
C ALA A 90 11.32 8.28 -6.82
N GLU A 91 11.24 7.97 -8.11
CA GLU A 91 9.96 7.91 -8.80
C GLU A 91 9.19 6.66 -8.34
N LEU A 92 7.88 6.80 -8.12
CA LEU A 92 7.00 5.66 -7.87
C LEU A 92 6.29 5.25 -9.16
N GLU A 93 6.93 4.39 -9.94
CA GLU A 93 6.39 3.86 -11.20
C GLU A 93 5.02 3.19 -11.03
N THR A 94 4.14 3.37 -12.02
CA THR A 94 2.81 2.74 -12.07
C THR A 94 2.35 2.54 -13.52
N ASP A 95 1.08 2.24 -13.73
CA ASP A 95 0.51 2.02 -15.07
C ASP A 95 0.02 3.31 -15.76
N THR A 96 -0.43 3.18 -17.01
CA THR A 96 -0.87 4.32 -17.83
C THR A 96 -2.20 4.94 -17.38
N THR A 97 -2.89 4.41 -16.37
CA THR A 97 -4.21 4.92 -15.97
C THR A 97 -4.17 6.32 -15.40
N LEU A 98 -3.11 6.70 -14.67
CA LEU A 98 -3.02 8.02 -14.06
C LEU A 98 -2.83 9.11 -15.13
N THR A 99 -1.88 8.91 -16.04
CA THR A 99 -1.65 9.79 -17.19
C THR A 99 -2.90 9.89 -18.07
N SER A 100 -3.63 8.79 -18.25
CA SER A 100 -4.90 8.78 -18.98
C SER A 100 -6.00 9.58 -18.27
N GLU A 101 -6.16 9.39 -16.96
CA GLU A 101 -7.11 10.15 -16.14
C GLU A 101 -6.73 11.63 -16.01
N TYR A 102 -5.45 11.96 -16.12
CA TYR A 102 -4.97 13.34 -16.07
C TYR A 102 -5.35 14.12 -17.32
N LEU A 103 -5.21 13.52 -18.51
CA LEU A 103 -5.74 14.07 -19.75
C LEU A 103 -7.27 14.25 -19.67
N MET A 104 -7.99 13.27 -19.12
CA MET A 104 -9.42 13.40 -18.83
C MET A 104 -9.70 14.56 -17.87
N LEU A 105 -8.97 14.69 -16.76
CA LEU A 105 -9.15 15.77 -15.77
C LEU A 105 -8.94 17.15 -16.40
N ARG A 106 -7.83 17.36 -17.12
CA ARG A 106 -7.57 18.64 -17.82
C ARG A 106 -8.65 18.95 -18.86
N ARG A 107 -9.10 17.94 -19.61
CA ARG A 107 -10.20 18.08 -20.59
C ARG A 107 -11.53 18.44 -19.93
N PHE A 108 -11.89 17.78 -18.82
CA PHE A 108 -13.10 18.02 -18.03
C PHE A 108 -13.14 19.45 -17.46
N LEU A 109 -11.99 19.95 -17.00
CA LEU A 109 -11.86 21.30 -16.42
C LEU A 109 -11.73 22.42 -17.48
N GLY A 110 -11.53 22.08 -18.76
CA GLY A 110 -11.25 23.06 -19.82
C GLY A 110 -9.81 23.60 -19.79
N LEU A 111 -8.89 22.93 -19.10
CA LEU A 111 -7.50 23.35 -18.86
C LEU A 111 -6.49 22.58 -19.73
N VAL A 112 -6.87 22.25 -20.97
CA VAL A 112 -6.01 21.49 -21.89
C VAL A 112 -4.73 22.29 -22.21
N ASP A 113 -3.59 21.69 -21.92
CA ASP A 113 -2.25 22.21 -22.19
C ASP A 113 -1.67 21.37 -23.34
N GLN A 114 -1.47 21.98 -24.51
CA GLN A 114 -1.11 21.25 -25.73
C GLN A 114 0.26 20.58 -25.66
N GLU A 115 1.22 21.13 -24.92
CA GLU A 115 2.56 20.56 -24.83
C GLU A 115 2.60 19.41 -23.82
N ARG A 116 1.90 19.55 -22.68
CA ARG A 116 1.67 18.43 -21.76
C ARG A 116 0.89 17.30 -22.44
N GLU A 117 -0.14 17.63 -23.20
CA GLU A 117 -0.95 16.68 -23.97
C GLU A 117 -0.09 15.92 -25.00
N ARG A 118 0.71 16.62 -25.79
CA ARG A 118 1.65 16.02 -26.75
C ARG A 118 2.64 15.05 -26.09
N LYS A 119 3.16 15.42 -24.91
CA LYS A 119 4.08 14.58 -24.12
C LYS A 119 3.40 13.35 -23.51
N ALA A 120 2.18 13.49 -23.01
CA ALA A 120 1.40 12.39 -22.46
C ALA A 120 0.92 11.41 -23.54
N VAL A 121 0.47 11.90 -24.70
CA VAL A 121 0.12 11.07 -25.87
C VAL A 121 1.33 10.23 -26.33
N ARG A 122 2.54 10.80 -26.32
CA ARG A 122 3.77 10.05 -26.62
C ARG A 122 4.01 8.91 -25.63
N TYR A 123 3.88 9.18 -24.32
CA TYR A 123 4.04 8.17 -23.27
C TYR A 123 3.03 7.04 -23.41
N LEU A 124 1.75 7.37 -23.66
CA LEU A 124 0.71 6.37 -23.91
C LEU A 124 1.04 5.51 -25.14
N ARG A 125 1.60 6.08 -26.21
CA ARG A 125 1.98 5.30 -27.39
C ARG A 125 3.23 4.42 -27.18
N SER A 126 4.25 4.91 -26.47
CA SER A 126 5.49 4.14 -26.21
C SER A 126 5.30 2.99 -25.22
N THR A 127 4.25 3.02 -24.40
CA THR A 127 3.92 1.99 -23.40
C THR A 127 2.92 0.94 -23.90
N GLN A 128 2.46 1.03 -25.15
CA GLN A 128 1.53 0.07 -25.74
C GLN A 128 2.21 -1.29 -25.98
N LEU A 129 1.52 -2.38 -25.61
CA LEU A 129 2.00 -3.74 -25.81
C LEU A 129 1.83 -4.22 -27.28
N PRO A 130 2.58 -5.26 -27.72
CA PRO A 130 2.47 -5.80 -29.07
C PRO A 130 1.06 -6.30 -29.46
N ASP A 131 0.21 -6.66 -28.49
CA ASP A 131 -1.20 -7.04 -28.71
C ASP A 131 -2.14 -5.83 -28.93
N GLY A 132 -1.66 -4.60 -28.69
CA GLY A 132 -2.41 -3.35 -28.81
C GLY A 132 -2.95 -2.79 -27.50
N GLY A 133 -2.91 -3.53 -26.39
CA GLY A 133 -3.38 -3.04 -25.09
C GLY A 133 -2.27 -2.45 -24.20
N TRP A 134 -2.61 -2.23 -22.93
CA TRP A 134 -1.71 -1.71 -21.90
C TRP A 134 -1.81 -2.54 -20.61
N PRO A 135 -0.70 -2.80 -19.89
CA PRO A 135 -0.68 -3.60 -18.68
C PRO A 135 -0.84 -2.75 -17.42
N ILE A 136 -1.09 -3.44 -16.29
CA ILE A 136 -1.09 -2.85 -14.93
C ILE A 136 0.26 -2.98 -14.19
N TYR A 137 1.29 -3.53 -14.83
CA TYR A 137 2.68 -3.60 -14.34
C TYR A 137 3.66 -3.91 -15.48
N HIS A 138 4.94 -3.56 -15.33
CA HIS A 138 5.97 -3.82 -16.34
C HIS A 138 6.08 -5.31 -16.71
N GLY A 139 5.99 -5.62 -18.01
CA GLY A 139 5.98 -7.01 -18.51
C GLY A 139 4.69 -7.79 -18.24
N GLY A 140 3.63 -7.14 -17.74
CA GLY A 140 2.32 -7.74 -17.57
C GLY A 140 1.54 -7.91 -18.89
N PRO A 141 0.44 -8.68 -18.87
CA PRO A 141 -0.49 -8.76 -19.99
C PRO A 141 -1.41 -7.53 -20.04
N SER A 142 -1.92 -7.21 -21.23
CA SER A 142 -2.89 -6.11 -21.41
C SER A 142 -4.18 -6.30 -20.61
N GLU A 143 -4.52 -5.30 -19.80
CA GLU A 143 -5.69 -5.25 -18.92
C GLU A 143 -6.80 -4.37 -19.54
N ILE A 144 -8.07 -4.72 -19.34
CA ILE A 144 -9.21 -4.10 -20.03
C ILE A 144 -9.48 -2.66 -19.56
N SER A 145 -9.39 -2.41 -18.25
CA SER A 145 -9.67 -1.12 -17.62
C SER A 145 -8.60 -0.09 -17.96
N THR A 146 -7.32 -0.49 -17.96
CA THR A 146 -6.17 0.33 -18.37
C THR A 146 -6.18 0.59 -19.87
N SER A 147 -6.39 -0.44 -20.70
CA SER A 147 -6.43 -0.26 -22.16
C SER A 147 -7.57 0.67 -22.60
N VAL A 148 -8.75 0.58 -21.98
CA VAL A 148 -9.88 1.48 -22.27
C VAL A 148 -9.58 2.92 -21.85
N LYS A 149 -8.94 3.14 -20.69
CA LYS A 149 -8.54 4.49 -20.26
C LYS A 149 -7.53 5.11 -21.23
N ALA A 150 -6.48 4.37 -21.62
CA ALA A 150 -5.47 4.83 -22.55
C ALA A 150 -6.06 5.16 -23.93
N TYR A 151 -6.88 4.27 -24.50
CA TYR A 151 -7.57 4.52 -25.77
C TYR A 151 -8.45 5.77 -25.73
N PHE A 152 -9.23 5.94 -24.66
CA PHE A 152 -10.11 7.10 -24.54
C PHE A 152 -9.32 8.41 -24.34
N ALA A 153 -8.23 8.40 -23.56
CA ALA A 153 -7.36 9.56 -23.42
C ALA A 153 -6.74 9.97 -24.77
N LEU A 154 -6.25 9.01 -25.56
CA LEU A 154 -5.74 9.26 -26.92
C LEU A 154 -6.81 9.89 -27.83
N LYS A 155 -8.05 9.37 -27.81
CA LYS A 155 -9.20 9.92 -28.54
C LYS A 155 -9.57 11.34 -28.09
N LEU A 156 -9.55 11.62 -26.78
CA LEU A 156 -9.79 12.97 -26.23
C LEU A 156 -8.71 13.97 -26.68
N SER A 157 -7.47 13.52 -26.81
CA SER A 157 -6.34 14.29 -27.34
C SER A 157 -6.26 14.30 -28.88
N GLY A 158 -7.33 13.88 -29.57
CA GLY A 158 -7.47 14.03 -31.02
C GLY A 158 -6.82 12.96 -31.88
N VAL A 159 -6.33 11.85 -31.30
CA VAL A 159 -5.76 10.73 -32.07
C VAL A 159 -6.87 9.99 -32.85
N PRO A 160 -6.74 9.83 -34.18
CA PRO A 160 -7.74 9.14 -35.00
C PRO A 160 -7.93 7.65 -34.63
N ALA A 161 -9.16 7.14 -34.78
CA ALA A 161 -9.52 5.76 -34.42
C ALA A 161 -9.11 4.69 -35.47
N ASP A 162 -8.63 5.14 -36.62
CA ASP A 162 -8.13 4.37 -37.77
C ASP A 162 -6.60 4.32 -37.86
N GLU A 163 -5.88 5.08 -37.02
CA GLU A 163 -4.44 4.92 -36.80
C GLU A 163 -4.10 3.43 -36.50
N PRO A 164 -3.09 2.81 -37.14
CA PRO A 164 -2.85 1.37 -37.04
C PRO A 164 -2.65 0.85 -35.60
N PHE A 165 -2.12 1.69 -34.71
CA PHE A 165 -1.93 1.36 -33.30
C PHE A 165 -3.23 1.47 -32.48
N MET A 166 -4.14 2.38 -32.88
CA MET A 166 -5.49 2.50 -32.32
C MET A 166 -6.41 1.37 -32.80
N VAL A 167 -6.26 0.93 -34.05
CA VAL A 167 -6.97 -0.26 -34.58
C VAL A 167 -6.66 -1.49 -33.71
N LYS A 168 -5.38 -1.76 -33.45
CA LYS A 168 -4.95 -2.85 -32.54
C LYS A 168 -5.51 -2.70 -31.12
N ALA A 169 -5.49 -1.48 -30.57
CA ALA A 169 -6.04 -1.22 -29.24
C ALA A 169 -7.54 -1.54 -29.15
N ARG A 170 -8.32 -1.11 -30.14
CA ARG A 170 -9.74 -1.47 -30.26
C ARG A 170 -9.93 -2.99 -30.32
N GLU A 171 -9.15 -3.68 -31.15
CA GLU A 171 -9.21 -5.14 -31.28
C GLU A 171 -8.88 -5.86 -29.96
N ALA A 172 -7.82 -5.44 -29.25
CA ALA A 172 -7.45 -5.97 -27.93
C ALA A 172 -8.54 -5.74 -26.88
N ILE A 173 -9.18 -4.56 -26.88
CA ILE A 173 -10.28 -4.20 -25.99
C ILE A 173 -11.53 -5.05 -26.29
N LEU A 174 -11.91 -5.19 -27.56
CA LEU A 174 -13.06 -6.00 -27.97
C LEU A 174 -12.84 -7.49 -27.71
N ALA A 175 -11.63 -8.02 -27.93
CA ALA A 175 -11.26 -9.40 -27.60
C ALA A 175 -11.35 -9.70 -26.10
N LYS A 176 -11.10 -8.70 -25.23
CA LYS A 176 -11.32 -8.77 -23.77
C LYS A 176 -12.79 -8.52 -23.37
N GLY A 177 -13.69 -8.37 -24.34
CA GLY A 177 -15.14 -8.24 -24.18
C GLY A 177 -15.69 -6.80 -24.19
N GLY A 178 -14.85 -5.82 -24.55
CA GLY A 178 -15.23 -4.41 -24.70
C GLY A 178 -15.41 -3.66 -23.38
N VAL A 179 -15.71 -2.36 -23.48
CA VAL A 179 -15.81 -1.42 -22.33
C VAL A 179 -16.77 -1.86 -21.21
N VAL A 180 -17.79 -2.68 -21.50
CA VAL A 180 -18.69 -3.26 -20.48
C VAL A 180 -17.96 -4.19 -19.49
N ARG A 181 -16.77 -4.68 -19.84
CA ARG A 181 -15.90 -5.52 -18.99
C ARG A 181 -14.92 -4.75 -18.12
N ALA A 182 -14.70 -3.45 -18.37
CA ALA A 182 -13.82 -2.60 -17.57
C ALA A 182 -14.36 -2.40 -16.13
N SER A 183 -13.51 -1.93 -15.22
CA SER A 183 -13.85 -1.74 -13.82
C SER A 183 -14.79 -0.56 -13.54
N VAL A 184 -15.32 -0.48 -12.31
CA VAL A 184 -16.22 0.59 -11.85
C VAL A 184 -15.57 1.97 -11.97
N PHE A 185 -14.29 2.13 -11.65
CA PHE A 185 -13.61 3.42 -11.78
C PHE A 185 -13.45 3.85 -13.25
N THR A 186 -13.11 2.94 -14.17
CA THR A 186 -13.12 3.27 -15.62
C THR A 186 -14.53 3.65 -16.08
N LYS A 187 -15.58 2.94 -15.64
CA LYS A 187 -16.97 3.26 -16.00
C LYS A 187 -17.41 4.63 -15.47
N ILE A 188 -16.98 5.01 -14.27
CA ILE A 188 -17.21 6.34 -13.69
C ILE A 188 -16.47 7.41 -14.51
N ALA A 189 -15.18 7.23 -14.81
CA ALA A 189 -14.41 8.16 -15.62
C ALA A 189 -15.09 8.41 -16.98
N LEU A 190 -15.54 7.36 -17.67
CA LEU A 190 -16.28 7.45 -18.93
C LEU A 190 -17.66 8.14 -18.79
N ALA A 191 -18.38 7.91 -17.70
CA ALA A 191 -19.69 8.52 -17.47
C ALA A 191 -19.63 10.04 -17.24
N LEU A 192 -18.47 10.58 -16.84
CA LEU A 192 -18.21 12.03 -16.79
C LEU A 192 -18.10 12.69 -18.17
N PHE A 193 -18.01 11.89 -19.25
CA PHE A 193 -18.00 12.35 -20.65
C PHE A 193 -19.18 11.79 -21.47
N ASP A 194 -20.20 11.29 -20.78
CA ASP A 194 -21.33 10.54 -21.37
C ASP A 194 -20.89 9.39 -22.30
N GLN A 195 -19.74 8.77 -22.02
CA GLN A 195 -19.23 7.59 -22.75
C GLN A 195 -19.58 6.27 -22.07
N TYR A 196 -20.18 6.31 -20.88
CA TYR A 196 -20.79 5.16 -20.22
C TYR A 196 -22.02 5.61 -19.42
N ASP A 197 -22.99 4.70 -19.25
CA ASP A 197 -24.27 5.04 -18.63
C ASP A 197 -24.24 4.78 -17.11
N TRP A 198 -24.69 5.77 -16.33
CA TRP A 198 -24.84 5.67 -14.87
C TRP A 198 -25.76 4.52 -14.42
N ARG A 199 -26.62 3.97 -15.30
CA ARG A 199 -27.39 2.74 -15.08
C ARG A 199 -26.51 1.48 -14.93
N GLY A 200 -25.30 1.49 -15.48
CA GLY A 200 -24.31 0.41 -15.37
C GLY A 200 -23.33 0.54 -14.21
N ILE A 201 -23.36 1.66 -13.49
CA ILE A 201 -22.46 1.96 -12.37
C ILE A 201 -23.20 1.72 -11.04
N PRO A 202 -22.59 1.05 -10.04
CA PRO A 202 -23.17 0.89 -8.70
C PRO A 202 -23.62 2.21 -8.05
N CYS A 203 -24.74 2.18 -7.34
CA CYS A 203 -25.33 3.34 -6.69
C CYS A 203 -24.69 3.58 -5.31
N MET A 204 -23.95 4.69 -5.18
CA MET A 204 -23.32 5.12 -3.93
C MET A 204 -24.02 6.40 -3.41
N PRO A 205 -25.12 6.29 -2.64
CA PRO A 205 -25.88 7.45 -2.17
C PRO A 205 -25.10 8.24 -1.09
N PRO A 206 -25.02 9.58 -1.17
CA PRO A 206 -24.33 10.41 -0.19
C PRO A 206 -24.75 10.18 1.27
N GLU A 207 -25.98 9.72 1.52
CA GLU A 207 -26.51 9.43 2.87
C GLU A 207 -25.62 8.51 3.72
N ILE A 208 -24.71 7.73 3.12
CA ILE A 208 -23.66 6.97 3.85
C ILE A 208 -22.85 7.87 4.80
N MET A 209 -22.63 9.14 4.45
CA MET A 209 -21.96 10.14 5.29
C MET A 209 -22.69 10.38 6.62
N LEU A 210 -24.00 10.16 6.70
CA LEU A 210 -24.82 10.42 7.89
C LEU A 210 -24.85 9.25 8.87
N LEU A 211 -24.27 8.09 8.51
CA LEU A 211 -24.18 6.93 9.39
C LEU A 211 -23.22 7.20 10.57
N PRO A 212 -23.46 6.61 11.76
CA PRO A 212 -22.54 6.73 12.90
C PRO A 212 -21.13 6.20 12.58
N LYS A 213 -20.07 6.81 13.15
CA LYS A 213 -18.67 6.41 12.89
C LYS A 213 -18.40 4.92 13.17
N ARG A 214 -19.05 4.34 14.20
CA ARG A 214 -18.93 2.92 14.59
C ARG A 214 -20.01 2.00 14.00
N PHE A 215 -20.84 2.46 13.07
CA PHE A 215 -21.83 1.61 12.41
C PHE A 215 -21.14 0.59 11.47
N TYR A 216 -21.82 -0.51 11.13
CA TYR A 216 -21.23 -1.57 10.32
C TYR A 216 -20.81 -1.06 8.93
N PHE A 217 -21.72 -0.42 8.20
CA PHE A 217 -21.46 0.17 6.87
C PHE A 217 -21.05 1.66 6.94
N SER A 218 -20.21 2.04 7.92
CA SER A 218 -19.69 3.42 8.00
C SER A 218 -18.52 3.63 7.03
N ILE A 219 -18.28 4.86 6.57
CA ILE A 219 -17.08 5.19 5.76
C ILE A 219 -15.76 4.97 6.53
N TYR A 220 -15.83 4.86 7.85
CA TYR A 220 -14.70 4.54 8.74
C TYR A 220 -14.57 3.02 9.00
N ALA A 221 -15.19 2.19 8.14
CA ALA A 221 -15.09 0.73 8.13
C ALA A 221 -14.53 0.16 6.81
N ILE A 222 -14.07 1.06 5.94
CA ILE A 222 -13.23 0.81 4.76
C ILE A 222 -11.88 1.49 5.00
N SER A 223 -10.85 1.13 4.26
CA SER A 223 -9.49 1.71 4.36
C SER A 223 -9.47 3.22 4.06
N TYR A 224 -8.44 3.93 4.53
CA TYR A 224 -8.34 5.39 4.33
C TYR A 224 -8.28 5.78 2.85
N TRP A 225 -7.53 5.06 2.01
CA TRP A 225 -7.42 5.33 0.58
C TRP A 225 -8.78 5.18 -0.12
N SER A 226 -9.58 4.20 0.30
CA SER A 226 -10.96 4.04 -0.19
C SER A 226 -11.87 5.18 0.28
N ARG A 227 -11.64 5.70 1.49
CA ARG A 227 -12.41 6.79 2.11
C ARG A 227 -12.12 8.15 1.43
N THR A 228 -10.85 8.47 1.18
CA THR A 228 -10.41 9.71 0.51
C THR A 228 -10.82 9.75 -0.96
N VAL A 229 -10.81 8.61 -1.66
CA VAL A 229 -11.35 8.50 -3.02
C VAL A 229 -12.88 8.57 -3.06
N LEU A 230 -13.57 7.91 -2.11
CA LEU A 230 -15.03 7.80 -2.14
C LEU A 230 -15.77 9.09 -1.73
N VAL A 231 -15.33 9.82 -0.71
CA VAL A 231 -16.14 10.95 -0.18
C VAL A 231 -16.32 12.10 -1.20
N PRO A 232 -15.29 12.53 -1.96
CA PRO A 232 -15.49 13.47 -3.07
C PRO A 232 -16.35 12.87 -4.19
N LEU A 233 -16.16 11.58 -4.48
CA LEU A 233 -16.92 10.85 -5.49
C LEU A 233 -18.43 10.75 -5.15
N LEU A 234 -18.83 10.73 -3.87
CA LEU A 234 -20.24 10.84 -3.47
C LEU A 234 -20.87 12.17 -3.94
N ILE A 235 -20.10 13.26 -3.96
CA ILE A 235 -20.54 14.56 -4.47
C ILE A 235 -20.75 14.49 -5.99
N MET A 236 -19.85 13.80 -6.70
CA MET A 236 -19.98 13.54 -8.13
C MET A 236 -21.18 12.64 -8.47
N PHE A 237 -21.51 11.65 -7.63
CA PHE A 237 -22.69 10.77 -7.80
C PHE A 237 -24.04 11.50 -7.68
N GLU A 238 -24.10 12.59 -6.89
CA GLU A 238 -25.26 13.48 -6.80
C GLU A 238 -25.38 14.37 -8.04
N HIS A 239 -24.31 15.09 -8.40
CA HIS A 239 -24.35 16.11 -9.44
C HIS A 239 -24.29 15.55 -10.86
N ARG A 240 -23.66 14.38 -11.05
CA ARG A 240 -23.42 13.69 -12.34
C ARG A 240 -22.99 14.65 -13.45
N PRO A 241 -21.90 15.42 -13.24
CA PRO A 241 -21.45 16.39 -14.22
C PRO A 241 -21.03 15.68 -15.52
N VAL A 242 -21.24 16.33 -16.65
CA VAL A 242 -20.89 15.81 -17.97
C VAL A 242 -20.08 16.85 -18.74
N CYS A 243 -18.83 16.53 -19.01
CA CYS A 243 -18.03 17.21 -20.03
C CYS A 243 -18.49 16.71 -21.41
N ARG A 244 -18.94 17.61 -22.28
CA ARG A 244 -19.35 17.24 -23.65
C ARG A 244 -18.14 17.19 -24.57
N ILE A 245 -18.07 16.15 -25.39
CA ILE A 245 -17.02 15.93 -26.39
C ILE A 245 -17.66 15.78 -27.78
N SER A 246 -16.85 15.84 -28.84
CA SER A 246 -17.36 15.61 -30.20
C SER A 246 -17.53 14.11 -30.49
N HIS A 247 -18.28 13.78 -31.54
CA HIS A 247 -18.56 12.38 -31.91
C HIS A 247 -17.27 11.62 -32.26
N GLU A 248 -16.31 12.30 -32.89
CA GLU A 248 -15.01 11.76 -33.29
C GLU A 248 -14.14 11.36 -32.07
N GLN A 249 -14.37 12.02 -30.91
CA GLN A 249 -13.72 11.72 -29.63
C GLN A 249 -14.45 10.64 -28.81
N GLY A 250 -15.66 10.24 -29.20
CA GLY A 250 -16.46 9.21 -28.53
C GLY A 250 -15.91 7.79 -28.75
N ILE A 251 -16.33 6.83 -27.93
CA ILE A 251 -15.79 5.45 -27.91
C ILE A 251 -16.83 4.35 -28.20
N GLU A 252 -17.81 4.62 -29.08
CA GLU A 252 -18.83 3.63 -29.46
C GLU A 252 -18.20 2.35 -30.05
N GLU A 253 -17.05 2.47 -30.71
CA GLU A 253 -16.28 1.37 -31.30
C GLU A 253 -15.63 0.42 -30.26
N LEU A 254 -15.66 0.76 -28.96
CA LEU A 254 -15.20 -0.12 -27.87
C LEU A 254 -16.32 -0.99 -27.27
N PHE A 255 -17.56 -0.85 -27.74
CA PHE A 255 -18.68 -1.67 -27.31
C PHE A 255 -18.90 -2.87 -28.24
N THR A 256 -19.09 -4.05 -27.65
CA THR A 256 -19.42 -5.30 -28.38
C THR A 256 -20.87 -5.36 -28.88
N GLN A 257 -21.69 -4.36 -28.54
CA GLN A 257 -23.08 -4.19 -28.97
C GLN A 257 -23.53 -2.73 -28.73
N PRO A 258 -24.49 -2.18 -29.51
CA PRO A 258 -24.99 -0.81 -29.31
C PRO A 258 -25.42 -0.52 -27.87
N ARG A 259 -25.11 0.69 -27.39
CA ARG A 259 -25.21 1.10 -25.99
C ARG A 259 -26.64 0.98 -25.43
N GLU A 260 -27.63 1.29 -26.25
CA GLU A 260 -29.06 1.27 -25.94
C GLU A 260 -29.56 -0.15 -25.64
N ARG A 261 -28.87 -1.15 -26.20
CA ARG A 261 -29.20 -2.58 -26.06
C ARG A 261 -28.54 -3.24 -24.85
N ILE A 262 -27.71 -2.52 -24.08
CA ILE A 262 -26.95 -3.10 -22.96
C ILE A 262 -27.87 -3.32 -21.76
N ARG A 263 -28.13 -4.59 -21.45
CA ARG A 263 -28.81 -4.99 -20.22
C ARG A 263 -27.81 -5.01 -19.07
N TYR A 264 -27.63 -3.86 -18.41
CA TYR A 264 -26.59 -3.67 -17.39
C TYR A 264 -26.60 -4.70 -16.23
N HIS A 265 -27.76 -5.30 -15.92
CA HIS A 265 -27.90 -6.37 -14.93
C HIS A 265 -27.35 -7.76 -15.37
N GLU A 266 -26.87 -7.90 -16.61
CA GLU A 266 -26.25 -9.13 -17.14
C GLU A 266 -24.71 -9.03 -17.30
N VAL A 267 -24.13 -7.85 -17.04
CA VAL A 267 -22.69 -7.55 -17.16
C VAL A 267 -22.09 -7.12 -15.80
N PRO A 268 -20.76 -7.26 -15.58
CA PRO A 268 -20.13 -6.85 -14.33
C PRO A 268 -20.23 -5.33 -14.07
N PRO A 269 -20.30 -4.89 -12.80
CA PRO A 269 -20.36 -5.70 -11.58
C PRO A 269 -21.78 -6.14 -11.18
N LEU A 270 -22.82 -5.65 -11.87
CA LEU A 270 -24.23 -5.84 -11.50
C LEU A 270 -24.81 -7.22 -11.87
N LYS A 271 -24.03 -8.05 -12.57
CA LYS A 271 -24.37 -9.45 -12.88
C LYS A 271 -24.40 -10.30 -11.62
N LYS A 272 -25.57 -10.92 -11.38
CA LYS A 272 -25.79 -11.87 -10.29
C LYS A 272 -25.12 -13.23 -10.52
N ASP A 273 -24.73 -13.88 -9.42
CA ASP A 273 -24.29 -15.27 -9.37
C ASP A 273 -25.42 -16.23 -9.77
N ARG A 274 -25.06 -17.41 -10.27
CA ARG A 274 -25.99 -18.51 -10.56
C ARG A 274 -26.69 -19.07 -9.31
N ALA A 275 -26.07 -18.97 -8.14
CA ALA A 275 -26.65 -19.43 -6.88
C ALA A 275 -27.61 -18.38 -6.30
N TRP A 276 -28.82 -18.79 -5.91
CA TRP A 276 -29.87 -17.88 -5.45
C TRP A 276 -29.44 -16.94 -4.31
N PHE A 277 -28.79 -17.50 -3.28
CA PHE A 277 -28.35 -16.74 -2.11
C PHE A 277 -26.82 -16.73 -1.99
N THR A 278 -26.22 -15.59 -2.33
CA THR A 278 -24.82 -15.25 -2.07
C THR A 278 -24.75 -13.84 -1.49
N TRP A 279 -23.67 -13.49 -0.78
CA TRP A 279 -23.46 -12.13 -0.29
C TRP A 279 -23.39 -11.10 -1.45
N HIS A 280 -22.77 -11.47 -2.57
CA HIS A 280 -22.76 -10.67 -3.81
C HIS A 280 -24.18 -10.43 -4.35
N ASN A 281 -25.00 -11.48 -4.43
CA ASN A 281 -26.41 -11.35 -4.85
C ASN A 281 -27.26 -10.52 -3.86
N LEU A 282 -26.94 -10.54 -2.57
CA LEU A 282 -27.55 -9.65 -1.58
C LEU A 282 -27.15 -8.18 -1.85
N PHE A 283 -25.87 -7.89 -2.08
CA PHE A 283 -25.42 -6.53 -2.36
C PHE A 283 -25.89 -5.99 -3.71
N ILE A 284 -26.00 -6.79 -4.77
CA ILE A 284 -26.67 -6.38 -6.03
C ILE A 284 -28.16 -6.08 -5.78
N THR A 285 -28.82 -6.83 -4.91
CA THR A 285 -30.23 -6.55 -4.56
C THR A 285 -30.34 -5.27 -3.71
N LEU A 286 -29.35 -4.99 -2.84
CA LEU A 286 -29.26 -3.72 -2.13
C LEU A 286 -29.00 -2.55 -3.07
N ASP A 287 -28.09 -2.67 -4.05
CA ASP A 287 -27.87 -1.66 -5.10
C ASP A 287 -29.16 -1.29 -5.81
N ALA A 288 -29.95 -2.29 -6.24
CA ALA A 288 -31.23 -2.05 -6.91
C ALA A 288 -32.25 -1.30 -6.01
N LEU A 289 -32.23 -1.53 -4.69
CA LEU A 289 -33.06 -0.81 -3.73
C LEU A 289 -32.56 0.62 -3.48
N LEU A 290 -31.24 0.82 -3.36
CA LEU A 290 -30.62 2.15 -3.24
C LEU A 290 -30.88 2.98 -4.49
N ARG A 291 -30.77 2.38 -5.68
CA ARG A 291 -31.08 2.99 -6.99
C ARG A 291 -32.57 3.32 -7.17
N LEU A 292 -33.46 2.62 -6.48
CA LEU A 292 -34.89 2.98 -6.42
C LEU A 292 -35.13 4.18 -5.49
N TYR A 293 -34.48 4.20 -4.32
CA TYR A 293 -34.48 5.36 -3.42
C TYR A 293 -33.92 6.62 -4.09
N ASP A 294 -32.81 6.47 -4.82
CA ASP A 294 -32.08 7.55 -5.48
C ASP A 294 -32.86 8.25 -6.63
N ARG A 295 -33.97 7.65 -7.09
CA ARG A 295 -34.92 8.34 -8.00
C ARG A 295 -35.79 9.37 -7.28
N MET A 296 -36.01 9.21 -5.97
CA MET A 296 -36.85 10.08 -5.14
C MET A 296 -36.25 10.20 -3.72
N PRO A 297 -35.01 10.73 -3.56
CA PRO A 297 -34.35 10.81 -2.28
C PRO A 297 -35.04 11.82 -1.36
N VAL A 298 -34.88 11.64 -0.04
CA VAL A 298 -35.40 12.59 0.94
C VAL A 298 -34.52 13.85 0.88
N ARG A 299 -34.92 14.86 0.10
CA ARG A 299 -34.10 16.05 -0.23
C ARG A 299 -33.34 16.64 0.96
N ARG A 300 -34.01 16.95 2.08
CA ARG A 300 -33.36 17.47 3.31
C ARG A 300 -32.28 16.55 3.91
N LEU A 301 -32.38 15.24 3.69
CA LEU A 301 -31.38 14.26 4.11
C LEU A 301 -30.21 14.26 3.12
N ARG A 302 -30.49 14.25 1.81
CA ARG A 302 -29.51 14.35 0.73
C ARG A 302 -28.69 15.64 0.81
N GLU A 303 -29.34 16.80 0.91
CA GLU A 303 -28.74 18.12 1.16
C GLU A 303 -27.82 18.15 2.38
N ARG A 304 -28.16 17.41 3.45
CA ARG A 304 -27.33 17.33 4.67
C ARG A 304 -26.15 16.38 4.47
N ALA A 305 -26.35 15.31 3.72
CA ALA A 305 -25.32 14.33 3.41
C ALA A 305 -24.24 14.90 2.47
N VAL A 306 -24.66 15.58 1.40
CA VAL A 306 -23.79 16.27 0.43
C VAL A 306 -22.98 17.38 1.11
N ARG A 307 -23.61 18.20 1.98
CA ARG A 307 -22.86 19.16 2.80
C ARG A 307 -21.82 18.49 3.70
N LYS A 308 -22.16 17.38 4.37
CA LYS A 308 -21.19 16.65 5.18
C LYS A 308 -20.05 16.01 4.36
N ALA A 309 -20.30 15.65 3.10
CA ALA A 309 -19.24 15.26 2.16
C ALA A 309 -18.35 16.46 1.80
N ALA A 310 -18.94 17.61 1.46
CA ALA A 310 -18.22 18.84 1.15
C ALA A 310 -17.35 19.32 2.34
N ASP A 311 -17.93 19.40 3.55
CA ASP A 311 -17.23 19.75 4.79
C ASP A 311 -16.04 18.82 5.04
N TRP A 312 -16.19 17.51 4.76
CA TRP A 312 -15.12 16.52 4.92
C TRP A 312 -14.03 16.71 3.86
N THR A 313 -14.37 16.82 2.58
CA THR A 313 -13.39 17.07 1.50
C THR A 313 -12.61 18.37 1.75
N LEU A 314 -13.30 19.46 2.11
CA LEU A 314 -12.67 20.75 2.44
C LEU A 314 -11.80 20.72 3.72
N GLN A 315 -11.99 19.74 4.60
CA GLN A 315 -11.10 19.50 5.74
C GLN A 315 -9.85 18.71 5.35
N HIS A 316 -9.96 17.77 4.41
CA HIS A 316 -8.86 16.86 4.03
C HIS A 316 -8.07 17.33 2.80
N VAL A 317 -8.50 18.38 2.09
CA VAL A 317 -7.69 19.12 1.09
C VAL A 317 -6.78 20.18 1.75
N LYS A 318 -6.82 20.29 3.09
CA LYS A 318 -5.84 21.09 3.87
C LYS A 318 -4.53 20.34 4.01
N GLY A 319 -3.47 21.06 4.37
CA GLY A 319 -2.09 20.54 4.33
C GLY A 319 -1.38 20.96 3.04
N SER A 320 -0.35 20.22 2.66
CA SER A 320 0.37 20.38 1.39
C SER A 320 0.65 19.05 0.68
N GLY A 321 0.16 17.93 1.20
CA GLY A 321 0.25 16.63 0.54
C GLY A 321 -0.92 16.28 -0.38
N GLY A 322 -1.93 17.14 -0.53
CA GLY A 322 -3.21 16.82 -1.15
C GLY A 322 -4.05 15.81 -0.34
N ILE A 323 -5.30 15.58 -0.76
CA ILE A 323 -6.25 14.77 0.03
C ILE A 323 -5.86 13.29 0.15
N GLY A 324 -5.31 12.93 1.30
CA GLY A 324 -4.76 11.58 1.56
C GLY A 324 -3.48 11.27 0.79
N ALA A 325 -2.88 12.27 0.16
CA ALA A 325 -1.65 12.19 -0.61
C ALA A 325 -1.57 11.03 -1.63
N ILE A 326 -2.66 10.83 -2.39
CA ILE A 326 -2.76 9.92 -3.54
C ILE A 326 -3.56 10.54 -4.70
N TYR A 327 -3.05 10.42 -5.92
CA TYR A 327 -3.63 11.03 -7.13
C TYR A 327 -5.16 10.84 -7.30
N PRO A 328 -5.74 9.63 -7.16
CA PRO A 328 -7.18 9.44 -7.46
C PRO A 328 -8.11 10.18 -6.48
N ALA A 329 -7.65 10.43 -5.26
CA ALA A 329 -8.38 11.25 -4.30
C ALA A 329 -8.27 12.74 -4.66
N MET A 330 -7.08 13.21 -5.03
CA MET A 330 -6.84 14.58 -5.49
C MET A 330 -7.72 14.91 -6.70
N ALA A 331 -7.67 14.10 -7.77
CA ALA A 331 -8.43 14.29 -9.00
C ALA A 331 -9.95 14.33 -8.74
N ASN A 332 -10.48 13.38 -7.97
CA ASN A 332 -11.89 13.39 -7.55
C ASN A 332 -12.24 14.62 -6.70
N SER A 333 -11.32 15.13 -5.87
CA SER A 333 -11.57 16.33 -5.07
C SER A 333 -11.68 17.60 -5.92
N VAL A 334 -10.87 17.75 -6.97
CA VAL A 334 -10.95 18.90 -7.89
C VAL A 334 -12.29 18.88 -8.65
N ILE A 335 -12.71 17.71 -9.15
CA ILE A 335 -14.01 17.56 -9.82
C ILE A 335 -15.17 17.82 -8.84
N ALA A 336 -15.07 17.33 -7.60
CA ALA A 336 -16.07 17.59 -6.56
C ALA A 336 -16.14 19.08 -6.16
N LEU A 337 -15.02 19.80 -6.11
CA LEU A 337 -14.98 21.24 -5.87
C LEU A 337 -15.69 22.02 -7.00
N ARG A 338 -15.50 21.63 -8.27
CA ARG A 338 -16.30 22.19 -9.38
C ARG A 338 -17.79 21.88 -9.26
N CYS A 339 -18.16 20.66 -8.83
CA CYS A 339 -19.57 20.32 -8.56
C CYS A 339 -20.19 21.19 -7.46
N LEU A 340 -19.39 21.61 -6.47
CA LEU A 340 -19.80 22.52 -5.38
C LEU A 340 -19.79 24.01 -5.78
N GLY A 341 -19.40 24.35 -7.01
CA GLY A 341 -19.37 25.74 -7.50
C GLY A 341 -18.14 26.55 -7.11
N TYR A 342 -17.03 25.92 -6.73
CA TYR A 342 -15.74 26.62 -6.60
C TYR A 342 -15.12 26.87 -7.97
N GLU A 343 -14.77 28.12 -8.30
CA GLU A 343 -14.13 28.45 -9.58
C GLU A 343 -12.65 28.04 -9.65
N LEU A 344 -12.12 27.96 -10.87
CA LEU A 344 -10.77 27.42 -11.15
C LEU A 344 -9.64 28.28 -10.57
N ASP A 345 -9.88 29.58 -10.41
CA ASP A 345 -9.01 30.57 -9.79
C ASP A 345 -9.15 30.63 -8.26
N HIS A 346 -10.15 29.96 -7.68
CA HIS A 346 -10.34 29.94 -6.23
C HIS A 346 -9.14 29.21 -5.56
N PRO A 347 -8.48 29.78 -4.53
CA PRO A 347 -7.20 29.27 -4.02
C PRO A 347 -7.16 27.77 -3.66
N VAL A 348 -8.27 27.19 -3.17
CA VAL A 348 -8.33 25.75 -2.86
C VAL A 348 -8.29 24.85 -4.11
N VAL A 349 -8.78 25.33 -5.26
CA VAL A 349 -8.78 24.60 -6.54
C VAL A 349 -7.41 24.75 -7.21
N VAL A 350 -6.86 25.97 -7.24
CA VAL A 350 -5.48 26.22 -7.71
C VAL A 350 -4.46 25.36 -6.95
N LYS A 351 -4.58 25.31 -5.61
CA LYS A 351 -3.77 24.44 -4.75
C LYS A 351 -3.92 22.95 -5.11
N ALA A 352 -5.15 22.44 -5.16
CA ALA A 352 -5.41 21.03 -5.42
C ALA A 352 -5.04 20.60 -6.86
N LEU A 353 -4.91 21.55 -7.79
CA LEU A 353 -4.31 21.34 -9.10
C LEU A 353 -2.77 21.33 -9.04
N SER A 354 -2.13 22.25 -8.31
CA SER A 354 -0.66 22.23 -8.08
C SER A 354 -0.21 20.90 -7.49
N GLU A 355 -0.92 20.39 -6.48
CA GLU A 355 -0.62 19.10 -5.83
C GLU A 355 -0.76 17.89 -6.79
N ILE A 356 -1.44 18.04 -7.93
CA ILE A 356 -1.48 17.05 -9.02
C ILE A 356 -0.38 17.31 -10.06
N GLU A 357 -0.13 18.57 -10.43
CA GLU A 357 0.95 18.94 -11.37
C GLU A 357 2.35 18.64 -10.78
N GLU A 358 2.50 18.63 -9.45
CA GLU A 358 3.72 18.17 -8.75
C GLU A 358 4.01 16.68 -8.93
N LEU A 359 3.02 15.87 -9.38
CA LEU A 359 3.21 14.45 -9.71
C LEU A 359 3.66 14.22 -11.17
N GLU A 360 3.89 15.28 -11.96
CA GLU A 360 4.37 15.20 -13.34
C GLU A 360 5.83 14.74 -13.41
N VAL A 361 6.04 13.55 -13.96
CA VAL A 361 7.35 13.02 -14.35
C VAL A 361 7.60 13.32 -15.82
N TYR A 362 8.83 13.74 -16.14
CA TYR A 362 9.28 14.04 -17.49
C TYR A 362 10.50 13.17 -17.84
N ASP A 363 10.45 12.49 -18.99
CA ASP A 363 11.51 11.61 -19.49
C ASP A 363 11.63 11.72 -21.04
N VAL A 364 12.53 10.98 -21.68
CA VAL A 364 12.75 10.97 -23.13
C VAL A 364 12.74 9.53 -23.68
N VAL A 365 11.62 9.14 -24.29
CA VAL A 365 11.46 7.80 -24.89
C VAL A 365 11.65 7.82 -26.41
N ASN A 366 11.96 6.65 -26.99
CA ASN A 366 11.75 6.41 -28.41
C ASN A 366 10.36 5.79 -28.61
N ASP A 367 9.48 6.49 -29.33
CA ASP A 367 8.06 6.13 -29.50
C ASP A 367 7.78 5.38 -30.82
N GLY A 368 8.83 4.94 -31.52
CA GLY A 368 8.75 4.32 -32.84
C GLY A 368 8.71 5.30 -34.02
N GLN A 369 8.50 6.60 -33.77
CA GLN A 369 8.68 7.68 -34.75
C GLN A 369 9.94 8.51 -34.45
N GLY A 370 10.41 8.50 -33.21
CA GLY A 370 11.73 9.00 -32.83
C GLY A 370 11.89 9.23 -31.32
N LEU A 371 13.07 9.66 -30.90
CA LEU A 371 13.28 10.18 -29.54
C LEU A 371 12.46 11.46 -29.31
N GLY A 372 11.93 11.63 -28.11
CA GLY A 372 11.28 12.88 -27.72
C GLY A 372 10.65 12.84 -26.33
N GLU A 373 10.43 14.01 -25.76
CA GLU A 373 9.97 14.19 -24.39
C GLU A 373 8.57 13.60 -24.13
N THR A 374 8.44 12.94 -22.99
CA THR A 374 7.21 12.37 -22.43
C THR A 374 6.77 13.07 -21.15
N LEU A 375 5.52 12.79 -20.76
CA LEU A 375 4.93 13.18 -19.48
C LEU A 375 4.09 12.02 -18.97
N HIS A 376 4.30 11.60 -17.74
CA HIS A 376 3.42 10.67 -17.03
C HIS A 376 3.27 11.06 -15.56
N LEU A 377 2.28 10.49 -14.88
CA LEU A 377 2.07 10.75 -13.45
C LEU A 377 2.43 9.53 -12.59
N GLN A 378 3.14 9.77 -11.49
CA GLN A 378 3.28 8.84 -10.37
C GLN A 378 2.07 8.97 -9.40
N PRO A 379 1.72 7.93 -8.62
CA PRO A 379 0.51 7.96 -7.77
C PRO A 379 0.66 8.86 -6.53
N CYS A 380 1.88 8.97 -6.01
CA CYS A 380 2.31 9.78 -4.86
C CYS A 380 3.85 9.75 -4.78
N PHE A 381 4.43 10.46 -3.80
CA PHE A 381 5.86 10.38 -3.47
C PHE A 381 6.12 9.40 -2.31
N SER A 382 7.30 8.77 -2.30
CA SER A 382 7.77 7.75 -1.34
C SER A 382 8.89 8.15 -0.35
N PRO A 383 9.07 9.44 0.04
CA PRO A 383 10.33 9.91 0.62
C PRO A 383 10.64 9.37 2.03
N ILE A 384 9.63 9.06 2.84
CA ILE A 384 9.83 8.50 4.19
C ILE A 384 10.26 7.04 4.08
N TRP A 385 9.62 6.31 3.18
CA TRP A 385 9.90 4.92 2.86
C TRP A 385 11.31 4.75 2.31
N ASP A 386 11.63 5.51 1.26
CA ASP A 386 12.95 5.48 0.61
C ASP A 386 14.06 5.90 1.58
N THR A 387 13.87 6.99 2.33
CA THR A 387 14.85 7.47 3.31
C THR A 387 15.10 6.46 4.42
N SER A 388 14.03 5.88 4.98
CA SER A 388 14.16 4.94 6.09
C SER A 388 14.75 3.60 5.65
N LEU A 389 14.37 3.06 4.49
CA LEU A 389 15.01 1.88 3.91
C LEU A 389 16.50 2.12 3.64
N LEU A 390 16.86 3.27 3.04
CA LEU A 390 18.25 3.56 2.71
C LEU A 390 19.12 3.80 3.96
N ILE A 391 18.60 4.39 5.04
CA ILE A 391 19.34 4.44 6.32
C ILE A 391 19.62 3.03 6.84
N ASN A 392 18.61 2.14 6.85
CA ASN A 392 18.81 0.75 7.29
C ASN A 392 19.87 0.04 6.45
N ALA A 393 19.73 0.07 5.13
CA ALA A 393 20.63 -0.61 4.19
C ALA A 393 22.06 -0.04 4.21
N LEU A 394 22.23 1.27 4.34
CA LEU A 394 23.56 1.91 4.38
C LEU A 394 24.31 1.59 5.68
N VAL A 395 23.63 1.55 6.84
CA VAL A 395 24.25 1.13 8.10
C VAL A 395 24.63 -0.36 8.07
N GLU A 396 23.78 -1.22 7.51
CA GLU A 396 24.09 -2.66 7.35
C GLU A 396 25.22 -2.91 6.34
N ALA A 397 25.34 -2.08 5.30
CA ALA A 397 26.48 -2.06 4.39
C ALA A 397 27.77 -1.45 5.02
N GLY A 398 27.75 -1.07 6.30
CA GLY A 398 28.93 -0.67 7.06
C GLY A 398 29.21 0.84 7.13
N LEU A 399 28.27 1.73 6.76
CA LEU A 399 28.44 3.15 7.07
C LEU A 399 28.42 3.39 8.60
N PRO A 400 29.24 4.32 9.12
CA PRO A 400 29.15 4.73 10.51
C PRO A 400 27.75 5.20 10.90
N GLN A 401 27.28 4.80 12.09
CA GLN A 401 25.95 5.15 12.62
C GLN A 401 25.78 6.66 12.91
N ASP A 402 26.89 7.41 12.85
CA ASP A 402 27.05 8.85 13.00
C ASP A 402 27.54 9.53 11.70
N HIS A 403 27.47 8.86 10.55
CA HIS A 403 27.85 9.42 9.25
C HIS A 403 26.99 10.66 8.91
N PRO A 404 27.55 11.82 8.51
CA PRO A 404 26.81 13.08 8.41
C PRO A 404 25.56 13.04 7.51
N ALA A 405 25.62 12.32 6.39
CA ALA A 405 24.45 12.12 5.51
C ALA A 405 23.32 11.37 6.23
N LEU A 406 23.64 10.34 7.02
CA LEU A 406 22.66 9.53 7.74
C LEU A 406 22.08 10.30 8.94
N LEU A 407 22.89 11.10 9.63
CA LEU A 407 22.41 12.01 10.67
C LEU A 407 21.43 13.04 10.10
N LYS A 408 21.77 13.68 8.97
CA LYS A 408 20.87 14.65 8.32
C LYS A 408 19.53 14.02 7.92
N ALA A 409 19.56 12.79 7.40
CA ALA A 409 18.35 12.02 7.10
C ALA A 409 17.56 11.63 8.35
N GLY A 410 18.24 11.31 9.45
CA GLY A 410 17.65 11.06 10.77
C GLY A 410 16.95 12.31 11.35
N ASP A 411 17.58 13.48 11.29
CA ASP A 411 16.97 14.75 11.70
C ASP A 411 15.74 15.08 10.85
N TRP A 412 15.80 14.82 9.54
CA TRP A 412 14.63 14.96 8.66
C TRP A 412 13.49 14.01 9.05
N LEU A 413 13.77 12.72 9.29
CA LEU A 413 12.76 11.77 9.79
C LEU A 413 12.19 12.22 11.14
N LEU A 414 13.01 12.71 12.07
CA LEU A 414 12.53 13.26 13.35
C LEU A 414 11.58 14.47 13.14
N SER A 415 11.79 15.28 12.10
CA SER A 415 10.91 16.40 11.73
C SER A 415 9.55 15.98 11.11
N ARG A 416 9.41 14.70 10.72
CA ARG A 416 8.24 14.16 10.01
C ARG A 416 7.34 13.26 10.86
N GLN A 417 7.63 13.13 12.16
CA GLN A 417 6.80 12.32 13.06
C GLN A 417 5.45 13.00 13.31
N THR A 418 4.36 12.26 13.08
CA THR A 418 3.00 12.79 13.24
C THR A 418 2.71 13.29 14.66
N THR A 419 2.00 14.42 14.72
CA THR A 419 1.52 15.01 15.98
C THR A 419 0.01 15.16 16.02
N THR A 420 -0.66 15.04 14.86
CA THR A 420 -2.10 15.15 14.69
C THR A 420 -2.81 13.82 14.98
N VAL A 421 -4.04 13.90 15.50
CA VAL A 421 -4.92 12.74 15.69
C VAL A 421 -5.66 12.43 14.38
N GLY A 422 -5.23 11.37 13.72
CA GLY A 422 -5.85 10.87 12.48
C GLY A 422 -7.12 10.03 12.70
N ASP A 423 -7.70 9.58 11.59
CA ASP A 423 -8.94 8.79 11.62
C ASP A 423 -8.77 7.42 12.31
N TRP A 424 -7.54 6.89 12.35
CA TRP A 424 -7.16 5.64 13.06
C TRP A 424 -7.62 5.62 14.53
N LYS A 425 -7.78 6.78 15.17
CA LYS A 425 -8.32 6.95 16.53
C LYS A 425 -9.76 6.40 16.69
N ILE A 426 -10.47 6.13 15.61
CA ILE A 426 -11.81 5.50 15.63
C ILE A 426 -11.70 4.00 15.98
N ALA A 427 -10.68 3.32 15.45
CA ALA A 427 -10.38 1.92 15.68
C ALA A 427 -9.45 1.70 16.90
N ALA A 428 -8.49 2.60 17.09
CA ALA A 428 -7.55 2.61 18.21
C ALA A 428 -7.78 3.86 19.11
N PRO A 429 -8.86 3.91 19.92
CA PRO A 429 -9.22 5.10 20.71
C PRO A 429 -8.18 5.51 21.75
N ASP A 430 -7.40 4.55 22.25
CA ASP A 430 -6.37 4.77 23.27
C ASP A 430 -4.96 4.97 22.69
N ALA A 431 -4.81 4.99 21.36
CA ALA A 431 -3.54 5.29 20.68
C ALA A 431 -3.27 6.81 20.66
N GLU A 432 -2.04 7.24 20.89
CA GLU A 432 -1.63 8.65 20.81
C GLU A 432 -0.71 8.88 19.61
N PRO A 433 -0.69 10.08 18.99
CA PRO A 433 0.11 10.37 17.79
C PRO A 433 1.61 10.07 17.95
N GLY A 434 2.26 9.76 16.82
CA GLY A 434 3.67 9.38 16.82
C GLY A 434 4.10 8.42 15.70
N GLY A 435 3.20 8.00 14.81
CA GLY A 435 3.58 7.30 13.59
C GLY A 435 4.21 8.23 12.54
N TRP A 436 4.62 7.67 11.42
CA TRP A 436 5.01 8.35 10.19
C TRP A 436 4.11 7.91 9.05
N TYR A 437 4.07 8.69 7.97
CA TYR A 437 3.34 8.42 6.74
C TYR A 437 4.33 8.18 5.58
N PHE A 438 3.91 7.50 4.52
CA PHE A 438 4.71 7.27 3.30
C PHE A 438 5.22 8.57 2.59
N GLN A 439 4.37 9.60 2.51
CA GLN A 439 4.57 10.81 1.67
C GLN A 439 5.39 11.95 2.33
N PHE A 440 5.44 13.15 1.72
CA PHE A 440 6.07 14.34 2.32
C PHE A 440 5.26 14.99 3.45
N GLU A 441 3.93 14.90 3.37
CA GLU A 441 2.97 15.38 4.36
C GLU A 441 1.68 14.55 4.20
N ASN A 442 1.22 13.90 5.27
CA ASN A 442 -0.06 13.19 5.29
C ASN A 442 -0.52 13.00 6.76
N GLU A 443 -0.52 14.06 7.58
CA GLU A 443 -0.63 14.01 9.06
C GLU A 443 -1.82 13.18 9.61
N LEU A 444 -2.90 13.05 8.85
CA LEU A 444 -4.11 12.31 9.25
C LEU A 444 -4.02 10.79 9.03
N TYR A 445 -3.04 10.34 8.24
CA TYR A 445 -2.91 8.96 7.78
C TYR A 445 -1.46 8.43 7.88
N PRO A 446 -0.82 8.44 9.08
CA PRO A 446 0.36 7.62 9.31
C PRO A 446 0.03 6.13 9.22
N ASP A 447 1.04 5.34 8.90
CA ASP A 447 0.97 3.91 8.65
C ASP A 447 2.01 3.12 9.44
N VAL A 448 1.76 1.81 9.58
CA VAL A 448 2.59 0.87 10.32
C VAL A 448 3.83 0.47 9.53
N ASP A 449 3.77 0.53 8.19
CA ASP A 449 4.87 0.21 7.28
C ASP A 449 6.07 1.13 7.53
N ASP A 450 5.90 2.42 7.26
CA ASP A 450 6.88 3.48 7.41
C ASP A 450 7.24 3.68 8.87
N THR A 451 6.26 3.67 9.78
CA THR A 451 6.57 3.79 11.22
C THR A 451 7.52 2.67 11.67
N ALA A 452 7.35 1.43 11.22
CA ALA A 452 8.25 0.34 11.57
C ALA A 452 9.66 0.52 10.97
N VAL A 453 9.80 0.89 9.69
CA VAL A 453 11.12 1.08 9.06
C VAL A 453 11.84 2.31 9.60
N VAL A 454 11.12 3.41 9.87
CA VAL A 454 11.66 4.62 10.52
C VAL A 454 12.12 4.31 11.95
N LEU A 455 11.39 3.50 12.71
CA LEU A 455 11.84 3.07 14.04
C LEU A 455 13.09 2.18 13.98
N MET A 456 13.25 1.35 12.94
CA MET A 456 14.49 0.60 12.71
C MET A 456 15.66 1.50 12.31
N ALA A 457 15.42 2.47 11.42
CA ALA A 457 16.41 3.46 11.00
C ALA A 457 16.89 4.29 12.19
N LEU A 458 15.97 4.93 12.91
CA LEU A 458 16.28 5.72 14.10
C LEU A 458 16.87 4.86 15.23
N GLY A 459 16.53 3.56 15.32
CA GLY A 459 17.15 2.64 16.27
C GLY A 459 18.61 2.30 15.95
N LYS A 460 19.02 2.38 14.67
CA LYS A 460 20.39 2.11 14.20
C LYS A 460 21.31 3.33 14.18
N LEU A 461 20.78 4.55 14.21
CA LEU A 461 21.57 5.80 14.21
C LEU A 461 22.06 6.25 15.59
N ARG A 462 23.10 7.10 15.60
CA ARG A 462 23.64 7.77 16.80
C ARG A 462 23.41 9.28 16.71
N MET A 463 22.17 9.71 16.88
CA MET A 463 21.80 11.13 16.78
C MET A 463 22.49 11.96 17.87
N PRO A 464 22.94 13.22 17.57
CA PRO A 464 23.53 14.10 18.57
C PRO A 464 22.61 14.35 19.77
N ASP A 465 21.32 14.62 19.53
CA ASP A 465 20.29 14.56 20.58
C ASP A 465 19.69 13.15 20.69
N GLY A 466 20.45 12.26 21.33
CA GLY A 466 19.97 10.92 21.68
C GLY A 466 18.78 10.93 22.64
N ALA A 467 18.44 12.04 23.32
CA ALA A 467 17.28 12.12 24.20
C ALA A 467 15.99 12.34 23.39
N ALA A 468 15.99 13.30 22.46
CA ALA A 468 14.90 13.49 21.50
C ALA A 468 14.70 12.25 20.62
N GLN A 469 15.79 11.63 20.14
CA GLN A 469 15.76 10.35 19.41
C GLN A 469 15.01 9.26 20.19
N ARG A 470 15.40 9.00 21.46
CA ARG A 470 14.72 8.01 22.31
C ARG A 470 13.26 8.36 22.60
N GLN A 471 12.93 9.64 22.76
CA GLN A 471 11.54 10.07 22.97
C GLN A 471 10.68 9.86 21.73
N SER A 472 11.21 10.16 20.54
CA SER A 472 10.56 9.93 19.24
C SER A 472 10.30 8.43 19.00
N ILE A 473 11.33 7.59 19.21
CA ILE A 473 11.21 6.13 19.13
C ILE A 473 10.13 5.62 20.09
N ALA A 474 10.11 6.12 21.33
CA ALA A 474 9.11 5.73 22.32
C ALA A 474 7.67 6.18 22.00
N ARG A 475 7.47 7.23 21.19
CA ARG A 475 6.14 7.61 20.65
C ARG A 475 5.69 6.65 19.56
N GLY A 476 6.49 6.48 18.50
CA GLY A 476 6.16 5.61 17.37
C GLY A 476 5.93 4.16 17.79
N TYR A 477 6.79 3.62 18.65
CA TYR A 477 6.62 2.29 19.22
C TYR A 477 5.25 2.12 19.90
N ARG A 478 4.80 3.10 20.71
CA ARG A 478 3.49 3.04 21.38
C ARG A 478 2.34 3.08 20.38
N TRP A 479 2.46 3.90 19.32
CA TRP A 479 1.48 3.96 18.26
C TRP A 479 1.35 2.61 17.53
N VAL A 480 2.45 2.02 17.05
CA VAL A 480 2.44 0.68 16.40
C VAL A 480 1.86 -0.39 17.33
N MET A 481 2.25 -0.42 18.61
CA MET A 481 1.71 -1.41 19.55
C MET A 481 0.21 -1.24 19.80
N ALA A 482 -0.32 -0.01 19.79
CA ALA A 482 -1.76 0.24 19.91
C ALA A 482 -2.54 -0.13 18.64
N MET A 483 -1.92 -0.01 17.46
CA MET A 483 -2.47 -0.39 16.15
C MET A 483 -2.53 -1.91 15.92
N GLN A 484 -1.86 -2.75 16.72
CA GLN A 484 -1.90 -4.20 16.56
C GLN A 484 -3.35 -4.75 16.65
N GLY A 485 -3.77 -5.51 15.65
CA GLY A 485 -5.11 -6.08 15.52
C GLY A 485 -5.49 -7.10 16.59
N SER A 486 -6.78 -7.40 16.65
CA SER A 486 -7.35 -8.46 17.48
C SER A 486 -6.90 -9.86 17.06
N ASP A 487 -6.52 -10.04 15.79
CA ASP A 487 -5.96 -11.26 15.22
C ASP A 487 -4.46 -11.47 15.52
N GLY A 488 -3.78 -10.47 16.09
CA GLY A 488 -2.35 -10.49 16.39
C GLY A 488 -1.45 -9.93 15.29
N GLY A 489 -1.98 -9.52 14.14
CA GLY A 489 -1.23 -8.86 13.07
C GLY A 489 -1.37 -7.34 13.09
N TRP A 490 -0.99 -6.71 11.98
CA TRP A 490 -1.20 -5.30 11.70
C TRP A 490 -1.70 -5.15 10.26
N GLY A 491 -2.76 -4.34 10.07
CA GLY A 491 -3.02 -3.64 8.81
C GLY A 491 -2.16 -2.36 8.75
N ALA A 492 -2.10 -1.72 7.60
CA ALA A 492 -1.18 -0.60 7.35
C ALA A 492 -1.62 0.69 8.08
N TYR A 493 -2.89 1.10 7.95
CA TYR A 493 -3.40 2.40 8.41
C TYR A 493 -4.54 2.29 9.43
N ASP A 494 -5.37 1.24 9.36
CA ASP A 494 -6.55 1.08 10.22
C ASP A 494 -6.60 -0.30 10.91
N LYS A 495 -6.59 -0.26 12.24
CA LYS A 495 -6.73 -1.45 13.09
C LYS A 495 -8.06 -2.20 12.86
N ASP A 496 -8.00 -3.52 12.77
CA ASP A 496 -9.16 -4.41 12.63
C ASP A 496 -10.07 -4.09 11.41
N ASN A 497 -9.52 -3.52 10.34
CA ASN A 497 -10.22 -3.17 9.10
C ASN A 497 -10.39 -4.41 8.17
N ASN A 498 -10.90 -5.50 8.74
CA ASN A 498 -10.89 -6.85 8.16
C ASN A 498 -12.28 -7.36 7.73
N ARG A 499 -13.22 -6.47 7.40
CA ARG A 499 -14.63 -6.78 7.06
C ARG A 499 -14.79 -7.33 5.64
N THR A 500 -14.09 -8.42 5.32
CA THR A 500 -13.90 -9.02 3.97
C THR A 500 -15.14 -9.10 3.09
N VAL A 501 -16.33 -9.26 3.68
CA VAL A 501 -17.63 -9.21 2.99
C VAL A 501 -17.87 -7.92 2.18
N PHE A 502 -17.20 -6.80 2.49
CA PHE A 502 -17.31 -5.55 1.72
C PHE A 502 -16.68 -5.64 0.33
N ASN A 503 -15.74 -6.56 0.09
CA ASN A 503 -15.22 -6.84 -1.24
C ASN A 503 -16.24 -7.54 -2.16
N LEU A 504 -17.46 -7.83 -1.66
CA LEU A 504 -18.59 -8.34 -2.44
C LEU A 504 -19.66 -7.28 -2.71
N ILE A 505 -19.42 -6.02 -2.31
CA ILE A 505 -20.24 -4.88 -2.74
C ILE A 505 -19.91 -4.60 -4.22
N PRO A 506 -20.88 -4.39 -5.13
CA PRO A 506 -20.59 -4.18 -6.56
C PRO A 506 -19.65 -3.03 -6.90
N PHE A 507 -19.50 -2.03 -6.02
CA PHE A 507 -18.52 -0.94 -6.15
C PHE A 507 -17.06 -1.38 -5.85
N ALA A 508 -16.88 -2.50 -5.14
CA ALA A 508 -15.61 -3.00 -4.61
C ALA A 508 -14.86 -3.93 -5.57
N ASP A 509 -15.05 -3.80 -6.89
CA ASP A 509 -14.63 -4.78 -7.89
C ASP A 509 -13.11 -5.03 -8.00
N HIS A 510 -12.29 -4.13 -7.44
CA HIS A 510 -10.84 -4.29 -7.31
C HIS A 510 -10.41 -5.05 -6.03
N GLY A 511 -11.33 -5.39 -5.11
CA GLY A 511 -11.04 -6.14 -3.88
C GLY A 511 -10.22 -5.39 -2.81
N ALA A 512 -10.03 -4.08 -2.97
CA ALA A 512 -9.11 -3.27 -2.19
C ALA A 512 -9.78 -2.29 -1.20
N LEU A 513 -11.06 -2.50 -0.83
CA LEU A 513 -11.77 -1.60 0.11
C LEU A 513 -11.29 -1.65 1.57
N LEU A 514 -10.38 -2.56 1.90
CA LEU A 514 -10.13 -3.02 3.25
C LEU A 514 -8.64 -3.19 3.52
N ASP A 515 -8.28 -2.97 4.78
CA ASP A 515 -6.93 -3.01 5.33
C ASP A 515 -6.79 -4.11 6.42
N PRO A 516 -6.91 -5.40 6.04
CA PRO A 516 -6.74 -6.52 6.97
C PRO A 516 -5.26 -6.76 7.28
N SER A 517 -4.98 -7.45 8.39
CA SER A 517 -3.62 -7.84 8.77
C SER A 517 -2.92 -8.71 7.71
N THR A 518 -1.66 -8.39 7.37
CA THR A 518 -0.85 -9.13 6.38
C THR A 518 0.47 -9.66 6.96
N ALA A 519 1.12 -10.58 6.23
CA ALA A 519 2.31 -11.30 6.70
C ALA A 519 3.62 -10.49 6.58
N ASP A 520 3.71 -9.61 5.59
CA ASP A 520 4.78 -8.63 5.40
C ASP A 520 4.77 -7.58 6.52
N LEU A 521 3.61 -7.00 6.84
CA LEU A 521 3.43 -6.09 7.98
C LEU A 521 3.76 -6.74 9.32
N ALA A 522 3.25 -7.95 9.58
CA ALA A 522 3.60 -8.70 10.79
C ALA A 522 5.11 -9.03 10.85
N GLY A 523 5.73 -9.37 9.72
CA GLY A 523 7.17 -9.60 9.62
C GLY A 523 7.99 -8.35 9.93
N ARG A 524 7.62 -7.20 9.35
CA ARG A 524 8.26 -5.89 9.54
C ARG A 524 8.13 -5.38 10.98
N CYS A 525 6.97 -5.60 11.62
CA CYS A 525 6.79 -5.30 13.05
C CYS A 525 7.62 -6.21 13.97
N LEU A 526 7.78 -7.50 13.62
CA LEU A 526 8.67 -8.42 14.33
C LEU A 526 10.15 -8.03 14.18
N GLU A 527 10.56 -7.57 13.00
CA GLU A 527 11.91 -7.06 12.73
C GLU A 527 12.19 -5.78 13.52
N MET A 528 11.26 -4.82 13.50
CA MET A 528 11.31 -3.61 14.31
C MET A 528 11.43 -3.92 15.81
N LEU A 529 10.66 -4.88 16.33
CA LEU A 529 10.79 -5.32 17.73
C LEU A 529 12.20 -5.86 18.02
N GLY A 530 12.79 -6.65 17.11
CA GLY A 530 14.15 -7.15 17.23
C GLY A 530 15.22 -6.04 17.23
N VAL A 531 15.13 -5.08 16.31
CA VAL A 531 16.05 -3.92 16.25
C VAL A 531 15.95 -3.04 17.50
N LEU A 532 14.76 -2.92 18.09
CA LEU A 532 14.53 -2.21 19.35
C LEU A 532 14.92 -3.04 20.60
N GLY A 533 15.48 -4.24 20.44
CA GLY A 533 16.00 -5.08 21.52
C GLY A 533 14.95 -5.93 22.26
N TYR A 534 13.77 -6.13 21.68
CA TYR A 534 12.75 -7.05 22.20
C TYR A 534 12.89 -8.45 21.59
N ASP A 535 12.58 -9.47 22.37
CA ASP A 535 12.58 -10.87 21.93
C ASP A 535 11.16 -11.44 21.70
N ARG A 536 11.09 -12.74 21.42
CA ARG A 536 9.84 -13.48 21.13
C ARG A 536 8.88 -13.59 22.32
N THR A 537 9.31 -13.27 23.54
CA THR A 537 8.44 -13.21 24.73
C THR A 537 7.65 -11.89 24.82
N HIS A 538 7.95 -10.92 23.95
CA HIS A 538 7.16 -9.71 23.85
C HIS A 538 5.71 -10.04 23.43
N PRO A 539 4.66 -9.62 24.17
CA PRO A 539 3.28 -10.05 23.88
C PRO A 539 2.74 -9.68 22.50
N ALA A 540 3.30 -8.66 21.84
CA ALA A 540 2.97 -8.36 20.45
C ALA A 540 3.62 -9.36 19.48
N ALA A 541 4.85 -9.79 19.75
CA ALA A 541 5.59 -10.74 18.92
C ALA A 541 4.98 -12.14 19.01
N GLU A 542 4.60 -12.59 20.20
CA GLU A 542 3.95 -13.90 20.41
C GLU A 542 2.68 -14.04 19.56
N ARG A 543 1.78 -13.03 19.59
CA ARG A 543 0.54 -13.02 18.81
C ARG A 543 0.79 -12.97 17.29
N ALA A 544 1.77 -12.18 16.85
CA ALA A 544 2.13 -12.09 15.42
C ALA A 544 2.72 -13.41 14.88
N LEU A 545 3.51 -14.11 15.71
CA LEU A 545 4.02 -15.45 15.40
C LEU A 545 2.90 -16.51 15.42
N GLU A 546 1.87 -16.35 16.25
CA GLU A 546 0.71 -17.24 16.23
C GLU A 546 -0.11 -17.08 14.94
N LEU A 547 -0.42 -15.84 14.53
CA LEU A 547 -1.06 -15.55 13.25
C LEU A 547 -0.28 -16.16 12.08
N SER A 548 1.06 -16.00 12.11
CA SER A 548 1.98 -16.56 11.11
C SER A 548 2.03 -18.10 11.08
N ARG A 549 1.65 -18.79 12.16
CA ARG A 549 1.50 -20.26 12.22
C ARG A 549 0.14 -20.68 11.67
N ARG A 550 -0.95 -20.06 12.14
CA ARG A 550 -2.33 -20.32 11.70
C ARG A 550 -2.46 -20.19 10.17
N GLY A 551 -1.83 -19.19 9.56
CA GLY A 551 -1.78 -18.99 8.10
C GLY A 551 -0.94 -20.02 7.31
N ARG A 552 -0.11 -20.83 7.97
CA ARG A 552 0.67 -21.93 7.33
C ARG A 552 -0.03 -23.27 7.43
N GLU A 553 -0.74 -23.52 8.52
CA GLU A 553 -1.50 -24.75 8.75
C GLU A 553 -2.82 -24.76 7.95
N GLY A 554 -3.51 -23.62 7.88
CA GLY A 554 -4.67 -23.43 7.03
C GLY A 554 -4.31 -23.19 5.56
N ARG A 555 -4.26 -24.24 4.73
CA ARG A 555 -4.13 -24.16 3.25
C ARG A 555 -5.36 -23.56 2.54
N GLN A 556 -5.94 -22.50 3.08
CA GLN A 556 -7.09 -21.77 2.54
C GLN A 556 -6.88 -20.24 2.55
N TYR A 557 -5.87 -19.74 3.27
CA TYR A 557 -5.47 -18.33 3.25
C TYR A 557 -3.95 -18.22 3.04
N ALA A 558 -3.52 -18.42 1.78
CA ALA A 558 -2.27 -17.83 1.34
C ALA A 558 -2.46 -16.31 1.36
N LEU A 559 -2.04 -15.65 2.45
CA LEU A 559 -2.04 -14.19 2.57
C LEU A 559 -1.27 -13.62 1.37
N PRO A 560 -1.90 -12.83 0.49
CA PRO A 560 -1.18 -12.22 -0.62
C PRO A 560 -0.20 -11.19 -0.09
N ASP A 561 1.05 -11.22 -0.55
CA ASP A 561 1.91 -10.04 -0.52
C ASP A 561 1.15 -8.94 -1.30
N ARG A 562 0.69 -7.89 -0.61
CA ARG A 562 -0.16 -6.83 -1.19
C ARG A 562 0.63 -5.63 -1.70
N LEU A 563 1.83 -5.44 -1.16
CA LEU A 563 2.73 -4.31 -1.45
C LEU A 563 3.95 -4.75 -2.28
N GLY A 564 3.90 -5.91 -2.91
CA GLY A 564 4.96 -6.45 -3.76
C GLY A 564 4.42 -7.30 -4.90
N THR A 565 5.11 -7.32 -6.04
CA THR A 565 4.69 -8.08 -7.23
C THR A 565 4.64 -9.58 -6.94
N ALA A 566 3.49 -10.19 -7.24
CA ALA A 566 3.16 -11.54 -6.80
C ALA A 566 4.20 -12.58 -7.26
N ARG A 567 4.90 -13.17 -6.27
CA ARG A 567 5.94 -14.22 -6.40
C ARG A 567 7.37 -13.77 -6.72
N LEU A 568 7.72 -12.48 -6.59
CA LEU A 568 9.12 -12.12 -6.31
C LEU A 568 9.45 -12.32 -4.81
N PRO A 569 10.73 -12.49 -4.41
CA PRO A 569 11.07 -13.08 -3.12
C PRO A 569 11.05 -12.08 -1.95
N LEU A 570 10.05 -11.21 -1.84
CA LEU A 570 9.89 -10.33 -0.66
C LEU A 570 9.33 -11.12 0.54
N GLY A 571 8.15 -11.75 0.42
CA GLY A 571 7.62 -12.64 1.45
C GLY A 571 8.52 -13.86 1.72
N ARG A 572 9.30 -14.32 0.72
CA ARG A 572 10.35 -15.34 0.95
C ARG A 572 11.63 -14.77 1.58
N GLY A 573 12.04 -13.56 1.22
CA GLY A 573 13.24 -12.87 1.71
C GLY A 573 13.12 -12.52 3.19
N MET A 574 11.99 -11.92 3.60
CA MET A 574 11.63 -11.81 5.01
C MET A 574 11.57 -13.20 5.67
N GLY A 575 10.97 -14.20 5.00
CA GLY A 575 10.98 -15.61 5.43
C GLY A 575 12.34 -16.33 5.41
N PHE A 576 13.42 -15.66 4.99
CA PHE A 576 14.81 -16.12 5.04
C PHE A 576 15.66 -15.28 6.01
N HIS A 577 15.49 -13.95 6.09
CA HIS A 577 16.05 -13.14 7.18
C HIS A 577 15.50 -13.58 8.55
N GLN A 578 14.21 -13.91 8.65
CA GLN A 578 13.61 -14.56 9.83
C GLN A 578 14.23 -15.94 10.17
N ARG A 579 14.99 -16.56 9.25
CA ARG A 579 15.74 -17.80 9.49
C ARG A 579 17.24 -17.56 9.69
N GLY A 580 17.87 -16.60 9.03
CA GLY A 580 19.26 -16.21 9.30
C GLY A 580 19.41 -15.64 10.71
N ALA A 581 18.64 -14.60 11.05
CA ALA A 581 18.74 -13.91 12.33
C ALA A 581 18.25 -14.72 13.55
N TRP A 582 17.67 -15.91 13.36
CA TRP A 582 17.08 -16.72 14.45
C TRP A 582 17.30 -18.24 14.35
N GLY A 583 17.93 -18.75 13.28
CA GLY A 583 18.06 -20.18 13.03
C GLY A 583 19.36 -20.78 13.57
N GLU A 584 20.46 -20.05 13.50
CA GLU A 584 21.79 -20.56 13.89
C GLU A 584 22.06 -20.56 15.41
N LEU A 585 21.12 -20.02 16.20
CA LEU A 585 21.29 -19.86 17.65
C LEU A 585 20.74 -21.04 18.48
N PHE A 586 19.80 -21.84 17.96
CA PHE A 586 19.19 -22.95 18.71
C PHE A 586 18.68 -24.10 17.82
N ASP A 587 19.44 -25.21 17.79
CA ASP A 587 18.91 -26.54 17.44
C ASP A 587 19.23 -27.54 18.58
N PRO A 588 18.23 -27.97 19.37
CA PRO A 588 18.45 -28.81 20.55
C PRO A 588 18.48 -30.31 20.18
N ALA A 589 19.64 -30.79 19.70
CA ALA A 589 19.88 -32.23 19.56
C ALA A 589 19.80 -32.94 20.95
N PRO A 590 19.08 -34.08 21.07
CA PRO A 590 18.78 -34.68 22.37
C PRO A 590 19.95 -35.48 22.95
N ALA A 591 20.79 -34.84 23.76
CA ALA A 591 21.84 -35.50 24.54
C ALA A 591 21.34 -35.94 25.93
N ALA A 592 21.16 -37.25 26.12
CA ALA A 592 20.83 -37.81 27.43
C ALA A 592 22.09 -38.05 28.28
N GLY A 593 22.24 -37.33 29.40
CA GLY A 593 23.35 -37.52 30.33
C GLY A 593 23.09 -36.92 31.71
N ARG A 594 23.23 -37.75 32.76
CA ARG A 594 23.23 -37.30 34.17
C ARG A 594 24.65 -36.92 34.60
N ILE A 595 24.80 -35.90 35.45
CA ILE A 595 25.79 -35.80 36.55
C ILE A 595 25.36 -34.63 37.47
N MET A 596 25.90 -34.54 38.70
CA MET A 596 25.32 -33.74 39.80
C MET A 596 26.20 -32.58 40.29
N GLY A 597 25.55 -31.52 40.78
CA GLY A 597 25.97 -30.77 41.98
C GLY A 597 26.88 -29.54 41.79
N GLY A 598 26.51 -28.41 42.41
CA GLY A 598 27.32 -27.20 42.52
C GLY A 598 26.52 -26.02 43.12
N ASN A 599 27.15 -25.16 43.92
CA ASN A 599 26.52 -24.05 44.66
C ASN A 599 27.23 -22.70 44.32
N PRO A 600 26.57 -21.52 44.31
CA PRO A 600 27.12 -20.29 43.73
C PRO A 600 27.67 -19.26 44.74
N ALA A 601 28.66 -18.44 44.34
CA ALA A 601 29.07 -17.18 44.98
C ALA A 601 30.01 -16.31 44.10
N ASP A 602 29.94 -14.98 44.24
CA ASP A 602 30.98 -13.94 43.96
C ASP A 602 31.57 -13.78 42.52
N ARG A 603 32.09 -12.62 42.05
CA ARG A 603 31.91 -11.17 42.37
C ARG A 603 32.49 -10.27 41.24
N ASP A 604 32.34 -8.94 41.34
CA ASP A 604 32.65 -7.92 40.31
C ASP A 604 34.14 -7.65 39.98
N ARG A 605 34.44 -7.16 38.74
CA ARG A 605 35.46 -6.11 38.39
C ARG A 605 35.53 -5.74 36.88
N LEU A 606 36.20 -4.62 36.57
CA LEU A 606 36.51 -3.97 35.25
C LEU A 606 37.90 -3.27 35.36
N PRO A 607 38.56 -2.68 34.31
CA PRO A 607 38.37 -2.60 32.83
C PRO A 607 39.65 -3.18 32.10
N PRO A 608 40.32 -2.65 31.02
CA PRO A 608 40.01 -1.69 29.91
C PRO A 608 40.52 -2.05 28.45
N ARG A 609 40.08 -1.24 27.47
CA ARG A 609 40.65 -0.85 26.13
C ARG A 609 41.78 -1.67 25.41
N ALA A 610 41.49 -2.16 24.19
CA ALA A 610 42.33 -2.09 22.96
C ALA A 610 41.57 -2.53 21.67
N LEU A 611 42.18 -2.34 20.48
CA LEU A 611 41.79 -2.76 19.10
C LEU A 611 43.06 -3.30 18.38
N PRO A 612 43.05 -3.96 17.20
CA PRO A 612 41.97 -4.53 16.34
C PRO A 612 42.16 -6.09 16.26
N PRO A 613 41.96 -6.90 15.17
CA PRO A 613 41.34 -6.74 13.84
C PRO A 613 40.33 -7.88 13.48
N LEU A 614 40.39 -8.47 12.25
CA LEU A 614 39.44 -9.43 11.67
C LEU A 614 40.01 -10.86 11.53
N SER A 615 39.15 -11.89 11.58
CA SER A 615 38.90 -12.80 10.42
C SER A 615 37.98 -14.01 10.74
N PHE A 616 37.41 -14.57 9.66
CA PHE A 616 36.88 -15.94 9.49
C PHE A 616 35.51 -16.34 10.05
N VAL A 617 34.53 -16.39 9.14
CA VAL A 617 33.39 -17.34 9.15
C VAL A 617 33.58 -18.25 7.93
N LEU A 618 33.76 -19.57 8.12
CA LEU A 618 33.53 -20.59 7.06
C LEU A 618 33.63 -22.05 7.58
N SER A 619 32.77 -22.42 8.51
CA SER A 619 32.37 -23.80 8.84
C SER A 619 31.06 -23.73 9.64
N VAL A 620 30.05 -24.60 9.49
CA VAL A 620 29.96 -25.94 8.87
C VAL A 620 28.71 -26.05 7.99
N LEU A 621 28.79 -26.75 6.85
CA LEU A 621 27.63 -27.25 6.09
C LEU A 621 27.77 -28.75 5.80
N PRO A 622 26.80 -29.61 6.17
CA PRO A 622 26.74 -31.00 5.72
C PRO A 622 26.11 -31.13 4.32
N THR A 623 26.69 -31.97 3.47
CA THR A 623 26.24 -32.20 2.09
C THR A 623 25.07 -33.19 1.96
N LEU A 624 24.01 -32.78 1.26
CA LEU A 624 23.10 -33.63 0.48
C LEU A 624 22.63 -32.82 -0.75
N GLY A 625 22.44 -33.36 -1.95
CA GLY A 625 22.62 -34.74 -2.43
C GLY A 625 21.86 -34.90 -3.74
N ALA A 626 22.55 -34.91 -4.88
CA ALA A 626 21.92 -34.67 -6.19
C ALA A 626 21.06 -35.84 -6.72
N ARG A 627 20.04 -35.51 -7.52
CA ARG A 627 19.43 -36.41 -8.51
C ARG A 627 19.17 -35.66 -9.81
N HIS A 628 19.64 -36.23 -10.92
CA HIS A 628 19.33 -35.76 -12.26
C HIS A 628 17.84 -35.96 -12.60
N VAL A 629 17.32 -35.06 -13.43
CA VAL A 629 16.35 -35.41 -14.48
C VAL A 629 16.99 -34.93 -15.79
N SER A 630 16.99 -35.79 -16.81
CA SER A 630 17.64 -35.51 -18.09
C SER A 630 16.76 -34.65 -18.99
N GLU A 631 17.40 -33.87 -19.86
CA GLU A 631 16.76 -33.31 -21.05
C GLU A 631 16.22 -34.43 -21.96
N ARG A 632 15.26 -34.08 -22.81
CA ARG A 632 14.90 -34.85 -24.01
C ARG A 632 14.75 -33.89 -25.16
N GLU A 633 15.72 -33.91 -26.07
CA GLU A 633 15.49 -33.57 -27.46
C GLU A 633 14.69 -34.71 -28.13
N ASP A 634 13.91 -34.36 -29.15
CA ASP A 634 13.63 -35.19 -30.34
C ASP A 634 13.13 -34.22 -31.45
N PRO A 635 13.14 -34.59 -32.75
CA PRO A 635 13.80 -33.73 -33.73
C PRO A 635 12.89 -33.27 -34.89
N ARG A 636 13.50 -32.64 -35.90
CA ARG A 636 12.84 -32.29 -37.16
C ARG A 636 12.71 -33.51 -38.08
N ALA A 637 11.60 -33.58 -38.81
CA ALA A 637 11.48 -34.20 -40.13
C ALA A 637 10.39 -33.45 -40.92
N ASP A 638 10.51 -33.43 -42.24
CA ASP A 638 9.64 -32.69 -43.17
C ASP A 638 8.51 -33.56 -43.77
N GLU A 639 7.78 -32.97 -44.73
CA GLU A 639 6.79 -33.55 -45.66
C GLU A 639 5.35 -33.79 -45.13
N GLY A 640 4.37 -33.19 -45.82
CA GLY A 640 2.93 -33.24 -45.51
C GLY A 640 2.15 -32.07 -46.08
#